data_AF-A0AAD5CZQ8-F1
#
_entry.id   AF-A0AAD5CZQ8-F1
#
_cell.length_a   1.000
_cell.length_b   1.000
_cell.length_c   1.000
_cell.angle_alpha   90.00
_cell.angle_beta   90.00
_cell.angle_gamma   90.00
#
_symmetry.space_group_name_H-M   'P 1'
#
loop_
_entity.id
_entity.type
_entity.pdbx_description
1 polymer ?
#
loop_
_entity_poly.entity_id
_entity_poly.type
_entity_poly.pdbx_seq_one_letter_code
_entity_poly.pdbx_strand_id
1 'polypeptide(L)'
;VNQYLNANGYNDKTTNLEKMGEANDSDKPQAVELRRSERSTKPGPKTVKKNQKRRRQTSKEDEDKIAEIKAWYPNNESRKCVLTGGNQLPRDFWGTLLADDGLGWLSNECTLPTLGSGKEDLQKMKMLRRFYAVCILHVALTLAIVQAQDDQSGFISIDCGIPEGSKYTDKKTGINYVSDAGFIEDGVSGEILPKYNFATLDLPLTTLRSFPQNTRNCYTLRPKQGKNNTYLIRTRFFYGNYDSKGDQLPQFDLYLGADLWTTVYITDPSEGNFYEIIHLAASDYIHICLVNTDKGNPFISAIELRHLDINMNAPPLTSLDLFDRVNFGSTERVRYGDDMYDRIWDPITIRSGRVVQTSNTVSPGPLNVPLKVMSTAITPNISTNPISLAWNATIINRFILYVHFAEVEILNSNQIREFNIYLNEDLLYGPFSPSTNTTTLQNISPITGFSRYTFKINQTLNSTLPPLINAMELYRVKQFLQRQTEDQDAAAIWSIKSTYGLKRNWQGDPCIPRAFLWDGLGCSYGAAEASRIISLNLSSSELSGEIATAFANLTMIESLDLSYNNLTGDVPEFLAQLDRLRILNLRGNNFTRPLPAELLAKSKDGPLLLSIESISDDDKNEDKNDDKNEDKSLCPEGSCRINKGIKPFQVIAVDVLASNSRLAALEVSTVWNKHVKSAES
;
A
#
# COMPACT_ATOMS: atom_id res chain seq x y z
N VAL A 1 0.20 -17.35 -18.70
CA VAL A 1 1.61 -16.91 -18.92
C VAL A 1 2.65 -18.01 -18.65
N ASN A 2 2.42 -18.95 -17.71
CA ASN A 2 3.30 -20.12 -17.48
C ASN A 2 3.37 -21.17 -18.63
N GLN A 3 2.59 -21.02 -19.71
CA GLN A 3 2.70 -21.87 -20.91
C GLN A 3 3.67 -21.36 -21.99
N TYR A 4 4.09 -20.08 -21.95
CA TYR A 4 4.88 -19.51 -23.05
C TYR A 4 6.38 -19.82 -23.01
N LEU A 5 6.91 -20.31 -21.88
CA LEU A 5 8.34 -20.67 -21.74
C LEU A 5 8.65 -22.13 -22.12
N ASN A 6 7.64 -22.98 -22.32
CA ASN A 6 7.84 -24.41 -22.60
C ASN A 6 7.74 -24.81 -24.08
N ALA A 7 7.35 -23.89 -24.98
CA ALA A 7 6.89 -24.26 -26.33
C ALA A 7 7.95 -24.22 -27.45
N ASN A 8 9.12 -23.60 -27.29
CA ASN A 8 10.11 -23.52 -28.37
C ASN A 8 11.31 -24.43 -28.14
N GLY A 9 11.04 -25.74 -28.15
CA GLY A 9 12.03 -26.76 -28.44
C GLY A 9 12.34 -26.76 -29.95
N TYR A 10 13.59 -26.47 -30.29
CA TYR A 10 14.08 -26.47 -31.66
C TYR A 10 14.09 -27.91 -32.21
N ASN A 11 13.25 -28.19 -33.22
CA ASN A 11 13.30 -29.42 -34.01
C ASN A 11 14.19 -29.16 -35.23
N ASP A 12 15.31 -29.86 -35.27
CA ASP A 12 16.19 -29.97 -36.44
C ASP A 12 15.61 -31.03 -37.40
N LYS A 13 15.41 -30.65 -38.67
CA LYS A 13 15.61 -31.50 -39.86
C LYS A 13 15.28 -30.79 -41.17
N THR A 14 16.32 -30.70 -42.01
CA THR A 14 16.35 -30.78 -43.50
C THR A 14 15.72 -29.61 -44.28
N THR A 15 16.32 -29.01 -45.32
CA THR A 15 17.26 -29.53 -46.33
C THR A 15 17.90 -28.40 -47.15
N ASN A 16 19.12 -28.64 -47.63
CA ASN A 16 19.86 -28.05 -48.76
C ASN A 16 19.13 -27.08 -49.71
N LEU A 17 19.74 -25.92 -49.94
CA LEU A 17 19.95 -25.34 -51.27
C LEU A 17 21.21 -24.46 -51.27
N GLU A 18 22.15 -24.84 -52.12
CA GLU A 18 23.43 -24.19 -52.37
C GLU A 18 23.29 -22.89 -53.20
N LYS A 19 24.22 -21.97 -52.93
CA LYS A 19 25.00 -21.13 -53.87
C LYS A 19 24.34 -20.01 -54.69
N MET A 20 24.94 -18.82 -54.48
CA MET A 20 25.34 -17.71 -55.37
C MET A 20 24.70 -16.39 -54.92
N GLY A 21 25.40 -15.25 -54.81
CA GLY A 21 26.75 -14.88 -55.21
C GLY A 21 27.17 -13.57 -54.52
N GLU A 22 28.44 -13.24 -54.68
CA GLU A 22 29.13 -12.03 -54.22
C GLU A 22 28.59 -10.75 -54.88
N ALA A 23 28.59 -9.63 -54.15
CA ALA A 23 28.88 -8.31 -54.71
C ALA A 23 29.27 -7.31 -53.60
N ASN A 24 30.36 -6.59 -53.88
CA ASN A 24 30.98 -5.52 -53.11
C ASN A 24 30.14 -4.23 -53.04
N ASP A 25 30.34 -3.44 -51.99
CA ASP A 25 30.65 -1.98 -52.00
C ASP A 25 30.55 -1.46 -50.55
N SER A 26 31.64 -1.11 -49.88
CA SER A 26 32.27 0.24 -49.84
C SER A 26 31.28 1.38 -49.56
N ASP A 27 31.26 1.87 -48.31
CA ASP A 27 31.77 3.22 -48.03
C ASP A 27 31.82 3.56 -46.53
N LYS A 28 33.00 4.06 -46.13
CA LYS A 28 33.29 4.78 -44.87
C LYS A 28 33.18 6.28 -45.13
N PRO A 29 32.99 7.10 -44.09
CA PRO A 29 34.11 7.94 -43.62
C PRO A 29 34.22 7.94 -42.07
N GLN A 30 35.38 7.61 -41.47
CA GLN A 30 36.40 8.54 -40.92
C GLN A 30 35.82 9.84 -40.29
N ALA A 31 35.76 9.94 -38.95
CA ALA A 31 36.81 10.29 -37.99
C ALA A 31 36.96 11.81 -37.76
N VAL A 32 36.69 12.26 -36.52
CA VAL A 32 37.29 13.48 -35.95
C VAL A 32 37.71 13.17 -34.51
N GLU A 33 39.01 13.03 -34.34
CA GLU A 33 39.74 12.97 -33.08
C GLU A 33 40.15 14.41 -32.70
N LEU A 34 39.81 14.87 -31.49
CA LEU A 34 40.34 16.11 -30.93
C LEU A 34 41.12 15.76 -29.65
N ARG A 35 42.46 15.81 -29.76
CA ARG A 35 43.40 15.87 -28.63
C ARG A 35 43.68 17.33 -28.26
N ARG A 36 43.71 17.62 -26.96
CA ARG A 36 44.61 18.58 -26.26
C ARG A 36 44.47 18.33 -24.75
N SER A 37 45.43 17.64 -24.13
CA SER A 37 46.68 18.14 -23.52
C SER A 37 46.51 18.65 -22.08
N GLU A 38 46.84 17.75 -21.14
CA GLU A 38 47.63 17.93 -19.91
C GLU A 38 47.64 19.29 -19.17
N ARG A 39 47.27 19.25 -17.89
CA ARG A 39 48.05 19.93 -16.84
C ARG A 39 48.04 19.14 -15.53
N SER A 40 49.25 18.73 -15.16
CA SER A 40 49.71 18.20 -13.87
C SER A 40 49.60 19.24 -12.76
N THR A 41 49.19 18.81 -11.56
CA THR A 41 49.90 19.09 -10.29
C THR A 41 49.36 18.20 -9.15
N LYS A 42 50.20 17.30 -8.63
CA LYS A 42 50.17 16.82 -7.23
C LYS A 42 51.22 17.62 -6.43
N PRO A 43 51.08 17.72 -5.11
CA PRO A 43 52.04 16.99 -4.27
C PRO A 43 51.40 16.32 -3.03
N GLY A 44 52.02 15.23 -2.57
CA GLY A 44 51.71 14.53 -1.32
C GLY A 44 52.46 15.09 -0.09
N PRO A 45 52.80 14.26 0.91
CA PRO A 45 52.01 14.04 2.12
C PRO A 45 52.70 14.56 3.40
N LYS A 46 51.95 14.82 4.48
CA LYS A 46 52.51 14.93 5.85
C LYS A 46 51.59 14.31 6.91
N THR A 47 52.15 13.35 7.63
CA THR A 47 51.70 12.75 8.89
C THR A 47 51.98 13.67 10.08
N VAL A 48 51.02 13.89 10.99
CA VAL A 48 51.26 14.14 12.44
C VAL A 48 50.04 13.67 13.25
N LYS A 49 50.30 12.82 14.26
CA LYS A 49 49.36 12.42 15.34
C LYS A 49 49.07 13.61 16.27
N LYS A 50 47.83 13.77 16.76
CA LYS A 50 47.54 14.27 18.12
C LYS A 50 46.11 13.97 18.58
N ASN A 51 46.02 13.31 19.74
CA ASN A 51 44.85 13.21 20.60
C ASN A 51 44.36 14.59 21.07
N GLN A 52 43.04 14.81 21.17
CA GLN A 52 42.43 15.44 22.35
C GLN A 52 40.89 15.40 22.39
N LYS A 53 40.38 15.09 23.59
CA LYS A 53 39.03 15.30 24.13
C LYS A 53 38.46 16.70 23.85
N ARG A 54 37.14 16.79 23.59
CA ARG A 54 36.19 17.79 24.13
C ARG A 54 34.75 17.40 23.72
N ARG A 55 33.89 17.03 24.69
CA ARG A 55 32.78 17.84 25.22
C ARG A 55 31.96 18.52 24.11
N ARG A 56 30.76 17.99 23.82
CA ARG A 56 29.67 18.71 23.19
C ARG A 56 28.72 19.21 24.29
N GLN A 57 28.57 20.52 24.37
CA GLN A 57 27.40 21.19 24.93
C GLN A 57 26.26 21.02 23.92
N THR A 58 25.11 20.54 24.36
CA THR A 58 23.84 20.70 23.65
C THR A 58 23.14 21.95 24.18
N SER A 59 22.46 22.62 23.26
CA SER A 59 21.90 23.96 23.35
C SER A 59 20.54 23.99 24.04
N LYS A 60 20.23 25.20 24.48
CA LYS A 60 19.14 25.68 25.35
C LYS A 60 17.71 25.53 24.81
N GLU A 61 17.47 24.65 23.84
CA GLU A 61 16.13 24.37 23.28
C GLU A 61 15.52 23.05 23.80
N ASP A 62 16.33 22.21 24.44
CA ASP A 62 15.86 20.94 25.05
C ASP A 62 15.41 21.10 26.51
N GLU A 63 15.70 22.22 27.17
CA GLU A 63 15.31 22.48 28.57
C GLU A 63 13.90 23.08 28.73
N ASP A 64 13.34 23.69 27.68
CA ASP A 64 12.00 24.31 27.75
C ASP A 64 10.85 23.34 27.43
N LYS A 65 11.13 22.14 26.90
CA LYS A 65 10.11 21.09 26.66
C LYS A 65 9.85 20.18 27.87
N ILE A 66 10.64 20.30 28.94
CA ILE A 66 10.50 19.49 30.16
C ILE A 66 9.74 20.25 31.27
N ALA A 67 9.49 21.56 31.09
CA ALA A 67 8.79 22.39 32.05
C ALA A 67 7.25 22.36 31.94
N GLU A 68 6.67 21.86 30.85
CA GLU A 68 5.22 21.92 30.59
C GLU A 68 4.42 20.67 31.01
N ILE A 69 5.10 19.58 31.42
CA ILE A 69 4.45 18.33 31.86
C ILE A 69 4.07 18.35 33.37
N LYS A 70 4.36 19.43 34.09
CA LYS A 70 4.16 19.55 35.56
C LYS A 70 2.93 20.34 36.01
N ALA A 71 1.90 20.49 35.18
CA ALA A 71 0.74 21.32 35.51
C ALA A 71 -0.61 20.60 35.61
N TRP A 72 -0.69 19.27 35.77
CA TRP A 72 -2.00 18.60 35.74
C TRP A 72 -2.27 17.44 36.71
N TYR A 73 -1.69 17.39 37.92
CA TYR A 73 -2.24 16.54 39.00
C TYR A 73 -1.88 17.07 40.41
N PRO A 74 -2.84 17.64 41.16
CA PRO A 74 -2.67 17.92 42.58
C PRO A 74 -3.13 16.73 43.46
N ASN A 75 -2.32 16.47 44.49
CA ASN A 75 -2.61 15.77 45.75
C ASN A 75 -3.04 14.28 45.72
N ASN A 76 -2.14 13.39 46.15
CA ASN A 76 -2.45 12.57 47.34
C ASN A 76 -1.19 12.04 48.04
N GLU A 77 -1.12 12.28 49.34
CA GLU A 77 -0.07 11.81 50.26
C GLU A 77 -0.17 10.30 50.51
N SER A 78 0.96 9.60 50.57
CA SER A 78 1.05 8.36 51.37
C SER A 78 2.48 8.10 51.89
N ARG A 79 2.63 8.47 53.16
CA ARG A 79 3.40 7.91 54.28
C ARG A 79 4.55 6.92 54.00
N LYS A 80 5.71 7.32 54.53
CA LYS A 80 6.95 6.56 54.74
C LYS A 80 6.75 5.28 55.58
N CYS A 81 7.33 4.18 55.12
CA CYS A 81 7.83 3.09 55.98
C CYS A 81 9.34 2.96 55.77
N VAL A 82 10.10 3.14 56.86
CA VAL A 82 11.56 2.98 56.92
C VAL A 82 11.86 1.54 57.34
N LEU A 83 12.69 0.82 56.58
CA LEU A 83 13.26 -0.45 57.00
C LEU A 83 14.72 -0.25 57.44
N THR A 84 14.96 -0.47 58.72
CA THR A 84 16.29 -0.60 59.34
C THR A 84 16.80 -2.03 59.13
N GLY A 85 17.98 -2.19 58.54
CA GLY A 85 18.69 -3.47 58.46
C GLY A 85 19.41 -3.65 57.13
N GLY A 86 20.67 -3.22 57.08
CA GLY A 86 21.48 -3.16 55.88
C GLY A 86 21.76 -4.51 55.22
N ASN A 87 21.50 -4.58 53.91
CA ASN A 87 22.55 -4.70 52.89
C ASN A 87 21.93 -4.47 51.51
N GLN A 88 22.60 -3.62 50.72
CA GLN A 88 22.18 -3.16 49.40
C GLN A 88 22.13 -4.31 48.39
N LEU A 89 21.05 -4.35 47.60
CA LEU A 89 21.02 -5.02 46.29
C LEU A 89 20.80 -3.97 45.19
N PRO A 90 21.44 -4.10 44.01
CA PRO A 90 21.49 -3.03 43.02
C PRO A 90 20.14 -2.75 42.36
N ARG A 91 19.95 -1.47 41.99
CA ARG A 91 18.90 -0.96 41.09
C ARG A 91 18.97 -1.75 39.77
N ASP A 92 17.88 -2.43 39.41
CA ASP A 92 17.41 -2.66 38.02
C ASP A 92 16.28 -3.72 38.00
N PHE A 93 15.25 -3.57 38.84
CA PHE A 93 14.14 -4.53 38.83
C PHE A 93 12.78 -3.94 39.27
N TRP A 94 12.43 -2.76 38.76
CA TRP A 94 11.04 -2.28 38.84
C TRP A 94 10.68 -1.50 37.59
N GLY A 95 9.86 -2.12 36.73
CA GLY A 95 9.27 -1.42 35.60
C GLY A 95 8.58 -2.31 34.57
N THR A 96 7.57 -3.11 34.95
CA THR A 96 6.36 -3.37 34.13
C THR A 96 5.41 -4.30 34.88
N LEU A 97 4.25 -3.78 35.32
CA LEU A 97 2.92 -4.38 35.10
C LEU A 97 1.89 -3.53 35.87
N LEU A 98 1.01 -2.88 35.13
CA LEU A 98 -0.30 -2.45 35.59
C LEU A 98 -1.34 -2.99 34.61
N ALA A 99 -2.51 -3.29 35.17
CA ALA A 99 -3.78 -3.71 34.56
C ALA A 99 -3.95 -5.22 34.30
N ASP A 100 -4.65 -5.91 35.21
CA ASP A 100 -6.06 -6.29 34.96
C ASP A 100 -6.80 -6.57 36.29
N ASP A 101 -8.11 -6.33 36.24
CA ASP A 101 -9.15 -6.30 37.28
C ASP A 101 -9.17 -7.55 38.20
N GLY A 102 -9.52 -7.54 39.49
CA GLY A 102 -10.60 -6.84 40.20
C GLY A 102 -11.49 -7.91 40.84
N LEU A 103 -11.43 -8.09 42.17
CA LEU A 103 -12.49 -8.56 43.10
C LEU A 103 -11.91 -8.78 44.51
N GLY A 104 -12.56 -8.17 45.50
CA GLY A 104 -12.00 -7.96 46.85
C GLY A 104 -12.10 -9.11 47.85
N TRP A 105 -11.59 -8.85 49.04
CA TRP A 105 -12.21 -8.95 50.38
C TRP A 105 -11.11 -9.06 51.46
N LEU A 106 -11.15 -8.09 52.39
CA LEU A 106 -10.72 -8.09 53.80
C LEU A 106 -9.83 -9.23 54.33
N SER A 107 -8.66 -8.88 54.88
CA SER A 107 -8.42 -8.88 56.35
C SER A 107 -6.92 -8.89 56.72
N ASN A 108 -6.65 -8.27 57.86
CA ASN A 108 -5.35 -8.10 58.51
C ASN A 108 -4.85 -9.40 59.16
N GLU A 109 -3.53 -9.41 59.42
CA GLU A 109 -2.76 -10.18 60.43
C GLU A 109 -1.71 -11.16 59.86
N CYS A 110 -0.47 -10.67 59.76
CA CYS A 110 0.72 -11.52 59.74
C CYS A 110 1.22 -11.74 61.18
N THR A 111 1.01 -12.94 61.71
CA THR A 111 1.82 -13.49 62.80
C THR A 111 2.92 -14.37 62.20
N LEU A 112 4.19 -14.10 62.55
CA LEU A 112 5.33 -14.96 62.22
C LEU A 112 5.64 -15.87 63.42
N PRO A 113 5.74 -17.20 63.24
CA PRO A 113 6.45 -18.05 64.18
C PRO A 113 7.92 -18.17 63.77
N THR A 114 8.79 -18.04 64.76
CA THR A 114 10.24 -18.31 64.70
C THR A 114 10.51 -19.77 64.31
N LEU A 115 11.39 -20.02 63.32
CA LEU A 115 12.00 -21.33 63.11
C LEU A 115 13.52 -21.25 63.18
N GLY A 116 14.09 -22.07 64.06
CA GLY A 116 15.51 -22.37 64.14
C GLY A 116 15.88 -23.64 63.36
N SER A 117 17.18 -23.73 63.03
CA SER A 117 17.91 -24.85 62.40
C SER A 117 17.48 -25.20 60.96
N GLY A 118 18.36 -25.50 60.00
CA GLY A 118 19.80 -25.69 60.02
C GLY A 118 20.20 -26.53 58.81
N LYS A 119 20.85 -25.92 57.81
CA LYS A 119 21.57 -26.52 56.66
C LYS A 119 20.83 -27.43 55.66
N GLU A 120 19.83 -28.24 56.03
CA GLU A 120 19.08 -29.05 55.03
C GLU A 120 18.17 -28.18 54.14
N ASP A 121 17.57 -27.13 54.70
CA ASP A 121 16.70 -26.21 53.94
C ASP A 121 17.46 -25.34 52.95
N LEU A 122 18.76 -25.10 53.17
CA LEU A 122 19.59 -24.33 52.23
C LEU A 122 19.92 -25.15 50.97
N GLN A 123 20.05 -26.46 51.10
CA GLN A 123 20.31 -27.35 49.96
C GLN A 123 19.04 -27.61 49.16
N LYS A 124 17.89 -27.77 49.83
CA LYS A 124 16.56 -27.79 49.21
C LYS A 124 16.23 -26.47 48.52
N MET A 125 16.49 -25.32 49.12
CA MET A 125 16.30 -24.00 48.48
C MET A 125 17.20 -23.80 47.25
N LYS A 126 18.44 -24.30 47.27
CA LYS A 126 19.34 -24.26 46.10
C LYS A 126 18.85 -25.15 44.96
N MET A 127 18.32 -26.34 45.26
CA MET A 127 17.68 -27.19 44.24
C MET A 127 16.39 -26.58 43.72
N LEU A 128 15.55 -26.02 44.58
CA LEU A 128 14.31 -25.34 44.19
C LEU A 128 14.61 -24.12 43.30
N ARG A 129 15.61 -23.30 43.64
CA ARG A 129 16.04 -22.17 42.79
C ARG A 129 16.58 -22.61 41.44
N ARG A 130 17.33 -23.72 41.38
CA ARG A 130 17.80 -24.28 40.09
C ARG A 130 16.63 -24.82 39.26
N PHE A 131 15.66 -25.46 39.91
CA PHE A 131 14.44 -25.94 39.25
C PHE A 131 13.60 -24.77 38.72
N TYR A 132 13.34 -23.74 39.54
CA TYR A 132 12.66 -22.53 39.08
C TYR A 132 13.44 -21.79 38.00
N ALA A 133 14.78 -21.73 38.07
CA ALA A 133 15.58 -21.13 37.01
C ALA A 133 15.48 -21.91 35.70
N VAL A 134 15.47 -23.25 35.74
CA VAL A 134 15.26 -24.10 34.54
C VAL A 134 13.83 -23.99 34.02
N CYS A 135 12.83 -23.91 34.90
CA CYS A 135 11.44 -23.67 34.50
C CYS A 135 11.25 -22.28 33.89
N ILE A 136 11.87 -21.23 34.46
CA ILE A 136 11.86 -19.88 33.89
C ILE A 136 12.62 -19.86 32.57
N LEU A 137 13.75 -20.57 32.44
CA LEU A 137 14.47 -20.67 31.17
C LEU A 137 13.64 -21.41 30.13
N HIS A 138 12.95 -22.50 30.50
CA HIS A 138 12.07 -23.22 29.60
C HIS A 138 10.85 -22.41 29.23
N VAL A 139 10.21 -21.70 30.18
CA VAL A 139 9.10 -20.79 29.92
C VAL A 139 9.56 -19.63 29.04
N ALA A 140 10.74 -19.06 29.27
CA ALA A 140 11.33 -18.02 28.44
C ALA A 140 11.72 -18.54 27.05
N LEU A 141 12.22 -19.78 26.95
CA LEU A 141 12.52 -20.42 25.66
C LEU A 141 11.23 -20.75 24.91
N THR A 142 10.19 -21.23 25.58
CA THR A 142 8.87 -21.46 24.97
C THR A 142 8.18 -20.15 24.63
N LEU A 143 8.33 -19.09 25.43
CA LEU A 143 7.82 -17.76 25.12
C LEU A 143 8.61 -17.12 23.98
N ALA A 144 9.93 -17.34 23.88
CA ALA A 144 10.73 -16.92 22.74
C ALA A 144 10.37 -17.69 21.46
N ILE A 145 10.06 -18.99 21.56
CA ILE A 145 9.56 -19.80 20.44
C ILE A 145 8.14 -19.37 20.05
N VAL A 146 7.26 -19.06 21.01
CA VAL A 146 5.90 -18.56 20.78
C VAL A 146 5.92 -17.13 20.20
N GLN A 147 6.79 -16.25 20.68
CA GLN A 147 7.01 -14.91 20.11
C GLN A 147 7.67 -14.97 18.73
N ALA A 148 8.49 -15.98 18.45
CA ALA A 148 9.03 -16.23 17.11
C ALA A 148 8.00 -16.88 16.14
N GLN A 149 6.84 -17.32 16.64
CA GLN A 149 5.78 -17.93 15.82
C GLN A 149 4.67 -16.97 15.41
N ASP A 150 4.59 -15.78 16.02
CA ASP A 150 3.55 -14.77 15.73
C ASP A 150 4.12 -13.50 15.03
N ASP A 151 5.13 -13.70 14.16
CA ASP A 151 5.81 -12.64 13.39
C ASP A 151 5.00 -12.12 12.18
N GLN A 152 3.69 -12.40 12.11
CA GLN A 152 2.79 -11.81 11.10
C GLN A 152 2.42 -10.34 11.42
N SER A 153 3.19 -9.69 12.30
CA SER A 153 3.05 -8.30 12.70
C SER A 153 3.11 -7.38 11.47
N GLY A 154 1.94 -6.91 11.01
CA GLY A 154 1.82 -6.01 9.86
C GLY A 154 1.37 -6.69 8.57
N PHE A 155 1.04 -7.98 8.60
CA PHE A 155 0.37 -8.63 7.48
C PHE A 155 -1.11 -8.25 7.48
N ILE A 156 -1.65 -8.03 6.28
CA ILE A 156 -3.09 -8.06 6.02
C ILE A 156 -3.30 -9.18 5.00
N SER A 157 -4.08 -10.20 5.35
CA SER A 157 -4.44 -11.28 4.43
C SER A 157 -5.94 -11.48 4.48
N ILE A 158 -6.60 -11.21 3.36
CA ILE A 158 -8.05 -11.18 3.23
C ILE A 158 -8.44 -12.28 2.26
N ASP A 159 -9.33 -13.14 2.71
CA ASP A 159 -10.05 -14.10 1.87
C ASP A 159 -11.40 -13.47 1.53
N CYS A 160 -11.61 -13.19 0.25
CA CYS A 160 -12.75 -12.42 -0.21
C CYS A 160 -13.97 -13.33 -0.39
N GLY A 161 -15.11 -12.93 0.18
CA GLY A 161 -16.37 -13.66 0.04
C GLY A 161 -16.65 -14.70 1.13
N ILE A 162 -15.71 -15.02 2.01
CA ILE A 162 -16.01 -15.86 3.19
C ILE A 162 -16.92 -15.13 4.19
N PRO A 163 -17.71 -15.84 5.01
CA PRO A 163 -18.68 -15.23 5.92
C PRO A 163 -18.05 -14.20 6.88
N GLU A 164 -18.79 -13.13 7.18
CA GLU A 164 -18.34 -12.08 8.11
C GLU A 164 -17.88 -12.66 9.46
N GLY A 165 -16.79 -12.11 9.99
CA GLY A 165 -16.18 -12.56 11.25
C GLY A 165 -15.37 -13.86 11.14
N SER A 166 -15.37 -14.52 9.97
CA SER A 166 -14.56 -15.72 9.75
C SER A 166 -13.07 -15.41 9.72
N LYS A 167 -12.28 -16.31 10.29
CA LYS A 167 -10.82 -16.30 10.27
C LYS A 167 -10.28 -17.72 10.28
N TYR A 168 -9.14 -17.95 9.63
CA TYR A 168 -8.46 -19.24 9.65
C TYR A 168 -6.95 -19.09 9.43
N THR A 169 -6.20 -20.09 9.84
CA THR A 169 -4.78 -20.22 9.50
C THR A 169 -4.64 -21.21 8.36
N ASP A 170 -4.10 -20.76 7.22
CA ASP A 170 -3.82 -21.63 6.09
C ASP A 170 -2.78 -22.69 6.49
N LYS A 171 -3.11 -23.97 6.34
CA LYS A 171 -2.26 -25.06 6.82
C LYS A 171 -0.97 -25.22 6.01
N LYS A 172 -0.96 -24.76 4.76
CA LYS A 172 0.17 -24.91 3.84
C LYS A 172 1.24 -23.84 4.10
N THR A 173 0.82 -22.60 4.34
CA THR A 173 1.72 -21.46 4.54
C THR A 173 1.85 -21.06 6.00
N GLY A 174 0.86 -21.33 6.85
CA GLY A 174 0.76 -20.82 8.21
C GLY A 174 0.21 -19.39 8.30
N ILE A 175 -0.23 -18.78 7.19
CA ILE A 175 -0.74 -17.40 7.15
C ILE A 175 -2.17 -17.34 7.69
N ASN A 176 -2.45 -16.32 8.51
CA ASN A 176 -3.79 -16.05 9.02
C ASN A 176 -4.61 -15.21 8.02
N TYR A 177 -5.75 -15.70 7.58
CA TYR A 177 -6.72 -15.00 6.73
C TYR A 177 -7.95 -14.58 7.52
N VAL A 178 -8.53 -13.44 7.13
CA VAL A 178 -9.79 -12.91 7.66
C VAL A 178 -10.78 -12.63 6.54
N SER A 179 -12.08 -12.56 6.88
CA SER A 179 -13.14 -12.13 5.96
C SER A 179 -12.93 -10.70 5.48
N ASP A 180 -13.43 -10.41 4.28
CA ASP A 180 -13.39 -9.07 3.70
C ASP A 180 -14.44 -8.08 4.20
N ALA A 181 -15.44 -8.53 4.97
CA ALA A 181 -16.58 -7.70 5.40
C ALA A 181 -16.18 -6.37 6.12
N GLY A 182 -14.99 -6.31 6.73
CA GLY A 182 -14.46 -5.09 7.37
C GLY A 182 -13.68 -4.15 6.45
N PHE A 183 -13.50 -4.49 5.18
CA PHE A 183 -12.65 -3.77 4.23
C PHE A 183 -13.39 -3.26 3.00
N ILE A 184 -14.60 -3.76 2.75
CA ILE A 184 -15.44 -3.47 1.59
C ILE A 184 -16.89 -3.29 2.02
N GLU A 185 -17.64 -2.43 1.34
CA GLU A 185 -19.00 -2.06 1.77
C GLU A 185 -20.11 -2.81 1.05
N ASP A 186 -19.82 -3.35 -0.13
CA ASP A 186 -20.81 -3.98 -1.00
C ASP A 186 -20.22 -5.22 -1.68
N GLY A 187 -20.97 -5.86 -2.57
CA GLY A 187 -20.60 -7.05 -3.30
C GLY A 187 -21.29 -8.30 -2.77
N VAL A 188 -21.30 -9.33 -3.61
CA VAL A 188 -21.95 -10.61 -3.35
C VAL A 188 -20.87 -11.67 -3.21
N SER A 189 -20.91 -12.45 -2.13
CA SER A 189 -20.06 -13.62 -1.96
C SER A 189 -20.38 -14.67 -3.01
N GLY A 190 -19.34 -15.27 -3.59
CA GLY A 190 -19.42 -16.36 -4.54
C GLY A 190 -18.48 -17.49 -4.18
N GLU A 191 -18.84 -18.71 -4.59
CA GLU A 191 -18.03 -19.91 -4.48
C GLU A 191 -17.79 -20.48 -5.87
N ILE A 192 -16.59 -21.02 -6.10
CA ILE A 192 -16.26 -21.65 -7.37
C ILE A 192 -17.04 -22.94 -7.58
N LEU A 193 -17.27 -23.33 -8.83
CA LEU A 193 -17.91 -24.62 -9.09
C LEU A 193 -16.98 -25.79 -8.70
N PRO A 194 -17.53 -26.91 -8.18
CA PRO A 194 -16.73 -28.04 -7.70
C PRO A 194 -15.72 -28.59 -8.70
N LYS A 195 -16.02 -28.54 -10.01
CA LYS A 195 -15.13 -29.02 -11.07
C LYS A 195 -13.82 -28.22 -11.21
N TYR A 196 -13.77 -27.01 -10.66
CA TYR A 196 -12.57 -26.16 -10.64
C TYR A 196 -11.86 -26.17 -9.28
N ASN A 197 -12.41 -26.89 -8.28
CA ASN A 197 -11.81 -27.00 -6.96
C ASN A 197 -10.80 -28.16 -6.94
N PHE A 198 -9.59 -27.88 -7.41
CA PHE A 198 -8.50 -28.86 -7.45
C PHE A 198 -7.79 -28.97 -6.10
N ALA A 199 -7.27 -30.16 -5.76
CA ALA A 199 -6.57 -30.40 -4.49
C ALA A 199 -5.32 -29.51 -4.28
N THR A 200 -4.75 -28.96 -5.35
CA THR A 200 -3.58 -28.07 -5.32
C THR A 200 -3.93 -26.60 -5.26
N LEU A 201 -5.21 -26.24 -5.39
CA LEU A 201 -5.69 -24.87 -5.33
C LEU A 201 -5.50 -24.32 -3.92
N ASP A 202 -4.99 -23.09 -3.82
CA ASP A 202 -4.85 -22.44 -2.53
C ASP A 202 -6.24 -22.08 -1.99
N LEU A 203 -6.46 -22.30 -0.69
CA LEU A 203 -7.78 -22.13 -0.05
C LEU A 203 -8.44 -20.75 -0.30
N PRO A 204 -7.72 -19.61 -0.25
CA PRO A 204 -8.31 -18.29 -0.56
C PRO A 204 -8.79 -18.11 -2.01
N LEU A 205 -8.67 -19.12 -2.87
CA LEU A 205 -9.16 -19.10 -4.25
C LEU A 205 -10.47 -19.88 -4.43
N THR A 206 -10.99 -20.53 -3.38
CA THR A 206 -12.26 -21.26 -3.45
C THR A 206 -13.48 -20.35 -3.32
N THR A 207 -13.27 -19.17 -2.78
CA THR A 207 -14.26 -18.13 -2.54
C THR A 207 -13.84 -16.85 -3.25
N LEU A 208 -14.82 -15.99 -3.51
CA LEU A 208 -14.60 -14.65 -4.05
C LEU A 208 -15.71 -13.70 -3.65
N ARG A 209 -15.43 -12.40 -3.76
CA ARG A 209 -16.46 -11.37 -3.77
C ARG A 209 -16.63 -10.82 -5.18
N SER A 210 -17.88 -10.72 -5.63
CA SER A 210 -18.28 -10.23 -6.95
C SER A 210 -19.06 -8.93 -6.85
N PHE A 211 -18.92 -8.04 -7.83
CA PHE A 211 -19.52 -6.70 -7.81
C PHE A 211 -20.41 -6.44 -9.05
N PRO A 212 -21.67 -6.92 -9.05
CA PRO A 212 -22.55 -6.78 -10.20
C PRO A 212 -23.26 -5.42 -10.33
N GLN A 213 -23.31 -4.62 -9.26
CA GLN A 213 -24.16 -3.41 -9.20
C GLN A 213 -23.37 -2.11 -9.44
N ASN A 214 -22.21 -1.94 -8.79
CA ASN A 214 -21.49 -0.68 -8.83
C ASN A 214 -20.40 -0.68 -9.90
N THR A 215 -20.18 0.50 -10.48
CA THR A 215 -19.09 0.73 -11.45
C THR A 215 -17.70 0.68 -10.82
N ARG A 216 -17.53 1.16 -9.58
CA ARG A 216 -16.25 1.15 -8.86
C ARG A 216 -16.46 0.58 -7.47
N ASN A 217 -15.61 -0.37 -7.09
CA ASN A 217 -15.70 -1.12 -5.84
C ASN A 217 -14.34 -1.11 -5.15
N CYS A 218 -14.22 -0.46 -4.00
CA CYS A 218 -12.89 -0.22 -3.39
C CYS A 218 -12.75 -0.85 -2.01
N TYR A 219 -11.74 -1.71 -1.88
CA TYR A 219 -11.23 -2.14 -0.58
C TYR A 219 -10.42 -1.01 0.04
N THR A 220 -10.61 -0.78 1.34
CA THR A 220 -9.83 0.20 2.11
C THR A 220 -8.97 -0.51 3.14
N LEU A 221 -7.66 -0.49 2.92
CA LEU A 221 -6.68 -1.12 3.79
C LEU A 221 -5.97 -0.07 4.63
N ARG A 222 -5.75 -0.37 5.91
CA ARG A 222 -5.02 0.51 6.85
C ARG A 222 -3.87 -0.28 7.49
N PRO A 223 -2.70 -0.37 6.84
CA PRO A 223 -1.57 -1.09 7.41
C PRO A 223 -1.05 -0.38 8.68
N LYS A 224 -0.58 -1.17 9.65
CA LYS A 224 -0.13 -0.66 10.96
C LYS A 224 1.01 0.35 10.85
N GLN A 225 1.93 0.13 9.92
CA GLN A 225 3.09 1.01 9.70
C GLN A 225 2.72 2.35 9.01
N GLY A 226 1.55 2.42 8.36
CA GLY A 226 1.05 3.64 7.72
C GLY A 226 1.88 4.13 6.52
N LYS A 227 1.72 5.41 6.19
CA LYS A 227 2.39 6.07 5.06
C LYS A 227 3.92 6.04 5.16
N ASN A 228 4.58 6.32 4.03
CA ASN A 228 6.05 6.31 3.86
C ASN A 228 6.71 4.95 4.11
N ASN A 229 5.93 3.87 4.09
CA ASN A 229 6.42 2.51 4.15
C ASN A 229 6.20 1.79 2.82
N THR A 230 7.09 0.86 2.52
CA THR A 230 7.01 0.03 1.33
C THR A 230 6.22 -1.23 1.63
N TYR A 231 5.29 -1.55 0.74
CA TYR A 231 4.44 -2.72 0.86
C TYR A 231 4.52 -3.56 -0.41
N LEU A 232 4.62 -4.88 -0.23
CA LEU A 232 4.25 -5.85 -1.25
C LEU A 232 2.74 -6.05 -1.15
N ILE A 233 2.04 -5.75 -2.23
CA ILE A 233 0.59 -5.89 -2.35
C ILE A 233 0.33 -6.93 -3.42
N ARG A 234 -0.47 -7.96 -3.10
CA ARG A 234 -0.86 -9.02 -4.02
C ARG A 234 -2.38 -9.14 -4.07
N THR A 235 -2.91 -9.20 -5.28
CA THR A 235 -4.32 -9.47 -5.55
C THR A 235 -4.44 -10.75 -6.37
N ARG A 236 -5.43 -11.58 -6.00
CA ARG A 236 -5.62 -12.91 -6.59
C ARG A 236 -7.03 -13.05 -7.12
N PHE A 237 -7.14 -13.56 -8.34
CA PHE A 237 -8.38 -13.70 -9.07
C PHE A 237 -8.48 -15.11 -9.61
N PHE A 238 -9.42 -15.89 -9.08
CA PHE A 238 -9.75 -17.21 -9.61
C PHE A 238 -11.25 -17.26 -9.91
N TYR A 239 -11.60 -17.30 -11.20
CA TYR A 239 -12.99 -17.19 -11.63
C TYR A 239 -13.80 -18.42 -11.25
N GLY A 240 -13.28 -19.63 -11.53
CA GLY A 240 -13.92 -20.89 -11.17
C GLY A 240 -15.37 -21.04 -11.64
N ASN A 241 -15.78 -20.22 -12.62
CA ASN A 241 -17.15 -20.11 -13.13
C ASN A 241 -18.22 -19.97 -12.03
N TYR A 242 -17.93 -19.19 -10.98
CA TYR A 242 -18.80 -19.05 -9.80
C TYR A 242 -20.24 -18.62 -10.12
N ASP A 243 -20.46 -17.88 -11.20
CA ASP A 243 -21.77 -17.37 -11.63
C ASP A 243 -22.44 -18.24 -12.71
N SER A 244 -21.82 -19.38 -13.07
CA SER A 244 -22.26 -20.29 -14.11
C SER A 244 -22.33 -19.70 -15.53
N LYS A 245 -21.70 -18.57 -15.81
CA LYS A 245 -21.68 -17.92 -17.14
C LYS A 245 -20.42 -18.24 -17.93
N GLY A 246 -20.02 -19.52 -18.00
CA GLY A 246 -18.68 -19.94 -18.46
C GLY A 246 -18.21 -19.43 -19.82
N ASP A 247 -19.15 -18.99 -20.68
CA ASP A 247 -18.87 -18.43 -22.01
C ASP A 247 -18.63 -16.90 -22.00
N GLN A 248 -18.92 -16.21 -20.89
CA GLN A 248 -18.75 -14.77 -20.70
C GLN A 248 -17.69 -14.50 -19.63
N LEU A 249 -16.43 -14.60 -20.03
CA LEU A 249 -15.32 -14.37 -19.11
C LEU A 249 -15.17 -12.87 -18.79
N PRO A 250 -15.06 -12.51 -17.50
CA PRO A 250 -15.04 -11.12 -17.09
C PRO A 250 -13.73 -10.41 -17.45
N GLN A 251 -13.86 -9.15 -17.84
CA GLN A 251 -12.76 -8.18 -17.95
C GLN A 251 -13.12 -6.92 -17.15
N PHE A 252 -12.18 -6.43 -16.36
CA PHE A 252 -12.35 -5.23 -15.54
C PHE A 252 -11.01 -4.61 -15.18
N ASP A 253 -11.03 -3.37 -14.72
CA ASP A 253 -9.81 -2.65 -14.35
C ASP A 253 -9.52 -2.76 -12.86
N LEU A 254 -8.24 -2.88 -12.53
CA LEU A 254 -7.71 -2.87 -11.17
C LEU A 254 -6.92 -1.58 -10.97
N TYR A 255 -7.31 -0.81 -9.97
CA TYR A 255 -6.68 0.44 -9.57
C TYR A 255 -6.02 0.29 -8.21
N LEU A 256 -4.86 0.93 -8.06
CA LEU A 256 -4.21 1.15 -6.77
C LEU A 256 -4.32 2.64 -6.45
N GLY A 257 -5.09 2.98 -5.42
CA GLY A 257 -5.50 4.35 -5.17
C GLY A 257 -6.36 4.88 -6.32
N ALA A 258 -5.88 5.94 -6.97
CA ALA A 258 -6.56 6.59 -8.08
C ALA A 258 -5.99 6.21 -9.45
N ASP A 259 -4.84 5.53 -9.49
CA ASP A 259 -4.16 5.19 -10.72
C ASP A 259 -4.46 3.76 -11.15
N LEU A 260 -4.59 3.58 -12.47
CA LEU A 260 -4.76 2.27 -13.08
C LEU A 260 -3.50 1.44 -12.83
N TRP A 261 -3.65 0.34 -12.11
CA TRP A 261 -2.57 -0.61 -11.94
C TRP A 261 -2.48 -1.51 -13.18
N THR A 262 -3.58 -2.18 -13.52
CA THR A 262 -3.68 -3.10 -14.66
C THR A 262 -5.14 -3.36 -15.03
N THR A 263 -5.38 -3.94 -16.19
CA THR A 263 -6.66 -4.55 -16.53
C THR A 263 -6.56 -6.05 -16.25
N VAL A 264 -7.58 -6.61 -15.58
CA VAL A 264 -7.71 -8.03 -15.31
C VAL A 264 -8.42 -8.69 -16.49
N TYR A 265 -7.76 -9.66 -17.10
CA TYR A 265 -8.29 -10.44 -18.22
C TYR A 265 -8.43 -11.90 -17.79
N ILE A 266 -9.66 -12.38 -17.66
CA ILE A 266 -9.90 -13.81 -17.45
C ILE A 266 -10.03 -14.48 -18.81
N THR A 267 -9.14 -15.44 -19.09
CA THR A 267 -9.13 -16.19 -20.37
C THR A 267 -9.49 -17.66 -20.23
N ASP A 268 -9.39 -18.20 -19.01
CA ASP A 268 -9.77 -19.57 -18.68
C ASP A 268 -10.36 -19.60 -17.26
N PRO A 269 -11.55 -20.17 -17.03
CA PRO A 269 -12.12 -20.33 -15.69
C PRO A 269 -11.28 -21.11 -14.69
N SER A 270 -10.35 -21.94 -15.18
CA SER A 270 -9.48 -22.82 -14.40
C SER A 270 -8.13 -22.19 -14.06
N GLU A 271 -7.81 -21.03 -14.62
CA GLU A 271 -6.54 -20.34 -14.40
C GLU A 271 -6.69 -19.19 -13.39
N GLY A 272 -5.76 -19.16 -12.43
CA GLY A 272 -5.63 -18.04 -11.50
C GLY A 272 -4.83 -16.90 -12.12
N ASN A 273 -5.32 -15.67 -11.97
CA ASN A 273 -4.62 -14.45 -12.33
C ASN A 273 -4.13 -13.77 -11.06
N PHE A 274 -2.83 -13.46 -11.01
CA PHE A 274 -2.17 -12.91 -9.83
C PHE A 274 -1.41 -11.67 -10.23
N TYR A 275 -1.61 -10.59 -9.47
CA TYR A 275 -0.88 -9.35 -9.64
C TYR A 275 -0.20 -9.02 -8.33
N GLU A 276 1.08 -8.67 -8.41
CA GLU A 276 1.87 -8.27 -7.25
C GLU A 276 2.59 -6.97 -7.57
N ILE A 277 2.61 -6.05 -6.64
CA ILE A 277 3.31 -4.78 -6.76
C ILE A 277 4.00 -4.43 -5.46
N ILE A 278 5.20 -3.88 -5.58
CA ILE A 278 5.91 -3.24 -4.48
C ILE A 278 5.67 -1.74 -4.59
N HIS A 279 5.03 -1.17 -3.58
CA HIS A 279 4.52 0.19 -3.61
C HIS A 279 4.87 0.93 -2.32
N LEU A 280 5.36 2.16 -2.46
CA LEU A 280 5.57 3.09 -1.34
C LEU A 280 4.25 3.81 -1.06
N ALA A 281 3.64 3.56 0.10
CA ALA A 281 2.36 4.15 0.45
C ALA A 281 2.50 5.66 0.69
N ALA A 282 1.72 6.45 -0.06
CA ALA A 282 1.66 7.91 0.10
C ALA A 282 0.72 8.37 1.23
N SER A 283 -0.23 7.53 1.62
CA SER A 283 -1.21 7.79 2.70
C SER A 283 -1.29 6.59 3.65
N ASP A 284 -1.89 6.81 4.82
CA ASP A 284 -2.17 5.75 5.81
C ASP A 284 -3.24 4.76 5.31
N TYR A 285 -3.92 5.12 4.23
CA TYR A 285 -4.92 4.30 3.56
C TYR A 285 -4.41 3.85 2.19
N ILE A 286 -4.57 2.56 1.92
CA ILE A 286 -4.32 1.96 0.61
C ILE A 286 -5.64 1.46 0.06
N HIS A 287 -6.06 2.03 -1.07
CA HIS A 287 -7.28 1.62 -1.74
C HIS A 287 -6.98 0.67 -2.90
N ILE A 288 -7.66 -0.47 -2.93
CA ILE A 288 -7.63 -1.41 -4.06
C ILE A 288 -9.01 -1.39 -4.68
N CYS A 289 -9.13 -0.83 -5.88
CA CYS A 289 -10.41 -0.61 -6.52
C CYS A 289 -10.58 -1.46 -7.78
N LEU A 290 -11.71 -2.13 -7.88
CA LEU A 290 -12.16 -2.87 -9.04
C LEU A 290 -13.19 -2.04 -9.80
N VAL A 291 -12.92 -1.77 -11.07
CA VAL A 291 -13.75 -0.91 -11.93
C VAL A 291 -14.34 -1.75 -13.05
N ASN A 292 -15.66 -1.77 -13.13
CA ASN A 292 -16.40 -2.45 -14.19
C ASN A 292 -16.15 -1.78 -15.55
N THR A 293 -15.87 -2.59 -16.57
CA THR A 293 -15.66 -2.16 -17.96
C THR A 293 -16.76 -2.66 -18.90
N ASP A 294 -17.92 -3.01 -18.33
CA ASP A 294 -19.10 -3.56 -19.00
C ASP A 294 -18.86 -4.89 -19.72
N LYS A 295 -17.84 -5.64 -19.29
CA LYS A 295 -17.43 -6.93 -19.85
C LYS A 295 -17.50 -8.06 -18.84
N GLY A 296 -18.50 -8.04 -17.98
CA GLY A 296 -18.67 -9.00 -16.88
C GLY A 296 -18.42 -8.37 -15.52
N ASN A 297 -18.79 -9.10 -14.47
CA ASN A 297 -18.72 -8.58 -13.10
C ASN A 297 -17.26 -8.57 -12.61
N PRO A 298 -16.77 -7.43 -12.09
CA PRO A 298 -15.52 -7.44 -11.33
C PRO A 298 -15.64 -8.37 -10.13
N PHE A 299 -14.56 -9.09 -9.82
CA PHE A 299 -14.50 -9.95 -8.66
C PHE A 299 -13.08 -10.02 -8.13
N ILE A 300 -12.89 -10.48 -6.89
CA ILE A 300 -11.58 -10.74 -6.29
C ILE A 300 -11.67 -11.91 -5.32
N SER A 301 -10.64 -12.75 -5.29
CA SER A 301 -10.59 -13.94 -4.42
C SER A 301 -9.76 -13.68 -3.16
N ALA A 302 -8.62 -12.99 -3.28
CA ALA A 302 -7.80 -12.66 -2.12
C ALA A 302 -7.02 -11.37 -2.28
N ILE A 303 -6.75 -10.71 -1.16
CA ILE A 303 -5.86 -9.54 -1.04
C ILE A 303 -4.84 -9.83 0.05
N GLU A 304 -3.57 -9.65 -0.27
CA GLU A 304 -2.46 -9.87 0.65
C GLU A 304 -1.55 -8.65 0.64
N LEU A 305 -1.18 -8.16 1.81
CA LEU A 305 -0.27 -7.03 1.99
C LEU A 305 0.80 -7.39 3.01
N ARG A 306 2.06 -7.09 2.67
CA ARG A 306 3.25 -7.37 3.47
C ARG A 306 4.09 -6.11 3.59
N HIS A 307 4.46 -5.75 4.81
CA HIS A 307 5.44 -4.68 5.02
C HIS A 307 6.82 -5.16 4.55
N LEU A 308 7.51 -4.33 3.76
CA LEU A 308 8.85 -4.60 3.27
C LEU A 308 9.84 -3.61 3.89
N ASP A 309 10.61 -4.09 4.85
CA ASP A 309 11.76 -3.37 5.39
C ASP A 309 13.06 -3.80 4.67
N ILE A 310 13.06 -3.68 3.35
CA ILE A 310 14.23 -3.93 2.49
C ILE A 310 14.45 -2.75 1.54
N ASN A 311 15.70 -2.37 1.36
CA ASN A 311 16.06 -1.36 0.38
C ASN A 311 16.30 -2.02 -0.99
N MET A 312 15.33 -1.90 -1.89
CA MET A 312 15.42 -2.39 -3.26
C MET A 312 16.21 -1.46 -4.20
N ASN A 313 16.72 -0.31 -3.72
CA ASN A 313 17.41 0.71 -4.53
C ASN A 313 16.60 1.20 -5.76
N ALA A 314 15.27 1.11 -5.72
CA ALA A 314 14.41 1.62 -6.77
C ALA A 314 14.36 3.17 -6.72
N PRO A 315 14.20 3.86 -7.87
CA PRO A 315 14.03 5.31 -7.87
C PRO A 315 12.86 5.75 -6.96
N PRO A 316 12.99 6.85 -6.22
CA PRO A 316 11.90 7.40 -5.41
C PRO A 316 10.64 7.57 -6.26
N LEU A 317 9.47 7.27 -5.68
CA LEU A 317 8.14 7.38 -6.33
C LEU A 317 7.84 6.37 -7.45
N THR A 318 8.67 5.32 -7.60
CA THR A 318 8.37 4.23 -8.56
C THR A 318 7.86 3.00 -7.85
N SER A 319 6.76 2.43 -8.38
CA SER A 319 6.24 1.14 -7.93
C SER A 319 6.77 0.04 -8.84
N LEU A 320 7.06 -1.12 -8.26
CA LEU A 320 7.61 -2.26 -8.98
C LEU A 320 6.54 -3.34 -9.12
N ASP A 321 5.91 -3.39 -10.29
CA ASP A 321 4.91 -4.41 -10.64
C ASP A 321 5.63 -5.69 -11.05
N LEU A 322 5.35 -6.79 -10.36
CA LEU A 322 6.03 -8.05 -10.58
C LEU A 322 5.70 -8.58 -11.98
N PHE A 323 6.74 -8.86 -12.75
CA PHE A 323 6.62 -9.57 -14.02
C PHE A 323 6.91 -11.06 -13.84
N ASP A 324 7.98 -11.39 -13.13
CA ASP A 324 8.34 -12.78 -12.83
C ASP A 324 9.25 -12.87 -11.59
N ARG A 325 9.12 -13.94 -10.81
CA ARG A 325 10.01 -14.28 -9.68
C ARG A 325 10.28 -15.77 -9.67
N VAL A 326 11.50 -16.16 -10.01
CA VAL A 326 11.85 -17.55 -10.27
C VAL A 326 12.92 -18.07 -9.33
N ASN A 327 12.74 -19.32 -8.92
CA ASN A 327 13.69 -20.14 -8.17
C ASN A 327 14.25 -21.23 -9.10
N PHE A 328 15.54 -21.17 -9.39
CA PHE A 328 16.19 -22.13 -10.28
C PHE A 328 16.71 -23.34 -9.51
N GLY A 329 16.42 -24.54 -10.04
CA GLY A 329 16.96 -25.78 -9.49
C GLY A 329 16.16 -26.37 -8.34
N SER A 330 14.97 -25.84 -8.08
CA SER A 330 13.99 -26.40 -7.14
C SER A 330 12.78 -26.97 -7.89
N THR A 331 12.08 -27.90 -7.25
CA THR A 331 10.72 -28.33 -7.64
C THR A 331 9.64 -27.78 -6.70
N GLU A 332 10.05 -27.15 -5.60
CA GLU A 332 9.17 -26.63 -4.57
C GLU A 332 9.03 -25.11 -4.69
N ARG A 333 7.79 -24.63 -4.56
CA ARG A 333 7.48 -23.22 -4.36
C ARG A 333 7.92 -22.80 -2.96
N VAL A 334 8.66 -21.71 -2.87
CA VAL A 334 9.10 -21.13 -1.59
C VAL A 334 8.25 -19.89 -1.29
N ARG A 335 7.79 -19.76 -0.04
CA ARG A 335 6.88 -18.70 0.42
C ARG A 335 7.06 -18.45 1.94
N TYR A 336 6.06 -17.87 2.62
CA TYR A 336 6.07 -17.70 4.07
C TYR A 336 6.41 -19.01 4.82
N GLY A 337 7.19 -18.87 5.89
CA GLY A 337 7.90 -19.96 6.57
C GLY A 337 9.38 -20.04 6.19
N ASP A 338 9.70 -19.86 4.90
CA ASP A 338 11.07 -19.78 4.37
C ASP A 338 11.44 -18.34 3.94
N ASP A 339 10.45 -17.55 3.53
CA ASP A 339 10.58 -16.12 3.19
C ASP A 339 9.74 -15.27 4.15
N MET A 340 10.39 -14.49 5.01
CA MET A 340 9.70 -13.65 5.99
C MET A 340 8.80 -12.57 5.36
N TYR A 341 9.06 -12.18 4.10
CA TYR A 341 8.25 -11.21 3.38
C TYR A 341 7.14 -11.85 2.55
N ASP A 342 6.97 -13.16 2.64
CA ASP A 342 5.93 -13.90 1.92
C ASP A 342 5.97 -13.69 0.39
N ARG A 343 7.16 -13.45 -0.16
CA ARG A 343 7.38 -13.48 -1.62
C ARG A 343 7.17 -14.91 -2.12
N ILE A 344 6.45 -15.05 -3.23
CA ILE A 344 6.27 -16.34 -3.90
C ILE A 344 7.41 -16.53 -4.88
N TRP A 345 8.27 -17.51 -4.62
CA TRP A 345 9.33 -17.94 -5.54
C TRP A 345 8.90 -19.20 -6.27
N ASP A 346 8.62 -19.06 -7.57
CA ASP A 346 8.14 -20.18 -8.37
C ASP A 346 9.30 -21.01 -8.94
N PRO A 347 9.25 -22.36 -8.80
CA PRO A 347 10.30 -23.22 -9.29
C PRO A 347 10.29 -23.25 -10.82
N ILE A 348 11.47 -23.17 -11.43
CA ILE A 348 11.65 -23.37 -12.86
C ILE A 348 12.76 -24.40 -13.14
N THR A 349 12.49 -25.27 -14.10
CA THR A 349 13.46 -26.23 -14.64
C THR A 349 13.81 -25.86 -16.07
N ILE A 350 15.08 -25.98 -16.45
CA ILE A 350 15.54 -25.72 -17.81
C ILE A 350 15.98 -27.04 -18.42
N ARG A 351 15.46 -27.36 -19.61
CA ARG A 351 15.71 -28.65 -20.30
C ARG A 351 17.18 -28.92 -20.60
N SER A 352 18.00 -27.89 -20.72
CA SER A 352 19.42 -27.95 -21.13
C SER A 352 20.43 -27.74 -19.99
N GLY A 353 19.99 -27.73 -18.73
CA GLY A 353 20.84 -27.61 -17.55
C GLY A 353 20.73 -28.79 -16.60
N ARG A 354 21.69 -28.90 -15.68
CA ARG A 354 21.61 -29.75 -14.48
C ARG A 354 21.38 -28.87 -13.26
N VAL A 355 20.75 -29.46 -12.24
CA VAL A 355 20.60 -28.85 -10.93
C VAL A 355 21.85 -29.08 -10.11
N VAL A 356 22.31 -28.04 -9.43
CA VAL A 356 23.37 -28.10 -8.42
C VAL A 356 22.81 -27.53 -7.11
N GLN A 357 23.22 -28.11 -5.99
CA GLN A 357 22.67 -27.76 -4.68
C GLN A 357 23.73 -27.90 -3.59
N THR A 358 23.52 -27.21 -2.47
CA THR A 358 24.40 -27.29 -1.30
C THR A 358 23.60 -27.50 -0.02
N SER A 359 24.21 -28.23 0.93
CA SER A 359 23.76 -28.31 2.32
C SER A 359 24.54 -27.38 3.25
N ASN A 360 25.53 -26.65 2.72
CA ASN A 360 26.30 -25.69 3.49
C ASN A 360 25.52 -24.40 3.72
N THR A 361 25.87 -23.67 4.78
CA THR A 361 25.23 -22.39 5.10
C THR A 361 25.55 -21.34 4.03
N VAL A 362 24.53 -20.93 3.29
CA VAL A 362 24.58 -19.74 2.43
C VAL A 362 24.26 -18.52 3.29
N SER A 363 25.01 -17.42 3.14
CA SER A 363 24.73 -16.18 3.88
C SER A 363 23.57 -15.42 3.23
N PRO A 364 22.59 -14.89 4.01
CA PRO A 364 21.52 -14.07 3.47
C PRO A 364 22.09 -12.78 2.86
N GLY A 365 21.64 -12.45 1.65
CA GLY A 365 22.04 -11.24 0.94
C GLY A 365 21.25 -10.01 1.39
N PRO A 366 21.54 -8.81 0.86
CA PRO A 366 20.91 -7.55 1.27
C PRO A 366 19.38 -7.48 1.01
N LEU A 367 18.86 -8.31 0.10
CA LEU A 367 17.42 -8.42 -0.17
C LEU A 367 16.76 -9.59 0.57
N ASN A 368 17.47 -10.21 1.52
CA ASN A 368 17.00 -11.32 2.34
C ASN A 368 16.32 -12.43 1.52
N VAL A 369 16.88 -12.78 0.36
CA VAL A 369 16.38 -13.89 -0.45
C VAL A 369 16.48 -15.18 0.38
N PRO A 370 15.44 -16.03 0.39
CA PRO A 370 15.41 -17.22 1.23
C PRO A 370 16.61 -18.14 1.01
N LEU A 371 17.16 -18.70 2.08
CA LEU A 371 18.28 -19.64 1.97
C LEU A 371 17.92 -20.87 1.15
N LYS A 372 16.66 -21.33 1.23
CA LYS A 372 16.14 -22.45 0.43
C LYS A 372 16.12 -22.16 -1.08
N VAL A 373 16.03 -20.89 -1.47
CA VAL A 373 16.16 -20.44 -2.87
C VAL A 373 17.63 -20.36 -3.25
N MET A 374 18.47 -19.82 -2.36
CA MET A 374 19.90 -19.62 -2.64
C MET A 374 20.73 -20.91 -2.53
N SER A 375 20.21 -21.98 -1.94
CA SER A 375 20.90 -23.27 -1.81
C SER A 375 20.82 -24.14 -3.08
N THR A 376 19.99 -23.76 -4.04
CA THR A 376 19.87 -24.42 -5.34
C THR A 376 20.27 -23.48 -6.47
N ALA A 377 20.79 -24.05 -7.55
CA ALA A 377 21.04 -23.35 -8.79
C ALA A 377 20.93 -24.31 -9.98
N ILE A 378 20.84 -23.73 -11.17
CA ILE A 378 21.04 -24.48 -12.41
C ILE A 378 22.37 -24.11 -13.04
N THR A 379 22.94 -25.06 -13.77
CA THR A 379 24.14 -24.85 -14.56
C THR A 379 24.05 -25.65 -15.87
N PRO A 380 24.57 -25.14 -17.01
CA PRO A 380 24.57 -25.86 -18.27
C PRO A 380 25.28 -27.21 -18.19
N ASN A 381 24.77 -28.20 -18.93
CA ASN A 381 25.41 -29.52 -19.04
C ASN A 381 26.74 -29.47 -19.78
N ILE A 382 26.84 -28.59 -20.79
CA ILE A 382 28.04 -28.37 -21.58
C ILE A 382 28.61 -27.01 -21.17
N SER A 383 29.87 -26.97 -20.75
CA SER A 383 30.47 -25.77 -20.16
C SER A 383 30.43 -24.54 -21.07
N THR A 384 30.53 -24.76 -22.39
CA THR A 384 30.49 -23.71 -23.41
C THR A 384 29.08 -23.16 -23.68
N ASN A 385 28.03 -23.84 -23.24
CA ASN A 385 26.67 -23.39 -23.50
C ASN A 385 26.29 -22.27 -22.54
N PRO A 386 25.65 -21.20 -23.04
CA PRO A 386 25.16 -20.15 -22.16
C PRO A 386 23.89 -20.57 -21.42
N ILE A 387 23.66 -19.99 -20.25
CA ILE A 387 22.31 -19.97 -19.68
C ILE A 387 21.54 -18.89 -20.44
N SER A 388 20.45 -19.25 -21.12
CA SER A 388 19.67 -18.32 -21.93
C SER A 388 18.21 -18.31 -21.49
N LEU A 389 17.70 -17.12 -21.16
CA LEU A 389 16.31 -16.85 -20.82
C LEU A 389 15.76 -15.79 -21.77
N ALA A 390 14.47 -15.84 -22.06
CA ALA A 390 13.85 -14.82 -22.89
C ALA A 390 12.42 -14.53 -22.46
N TRP A 391 12.02 -13.27 -22.55
CA TRP A 391 10.65 -12.84 -22.34
C TRP A 391 10.24 -11.80 -23.39
N ASN A 392 8.95 -11.78 -23.69
CA ASN A 392 8.37 -10.79 -24.59
C ASN A 392 7.78 -9.64 -23.78
N ALA A 393 7.78 -8.44 -24.35
CA ALA A 393 7.23 -7.24 -23.74
C ALA A 393 6.76 -6.25 -24.80
N THR A 394 6.11 -5.16 -24.37
CA THR A 394 5.89 -4.00 -25.22
C THR A 394 7.10 -3.06 -25.14
N ILE A 395 7.36 -2.29 -26.22
CA ILE A 395 8.50 -1.38 -26.29
C ILE A 395 8.49 -0.28 -25.22
N ILE A 396 7.30 0.05 -24.68
CA ILE A 396 7.10 1.04 -23.63
C ILE A 396 7.35 0.47 -22.22
N ASN A 397 7.43 -0.86 -22.07
CA ASN A 397 7.72 -1.45 -20.77
C ASN A 397 9.15 -1.11 -20.36
N ARG A 398 9.29 -0.75 -19.08
CA ARG A 398 10.57 -0.44 -18.43
C ARG A 398 10.80 -1.46 -17.34
N PHE A 399 11.93 -2.15 -17.35
CA PHE A 399 12.20 -3.27 -16.46
C PHE A 399 13.35 -3.01 -15.50
N ILE A 400 13.19 -3.47 -14.26
CA ILE A 400 14.28 -3.63 -13.30
C ILE A 400 14.45 -5.13 -13.06
N LEU A 401 15.69 -5.58 -13.21
CA LEU A 401 16.11 -6.96 -13.11
C LEU A 401 16.98 -7.11 -11.87
N TYR A 402 16.64 -8.09 -11.02
CA TYR A 402 17.48 -8.56 -9.92
C TYR A 402 17.87 -10.01 -10.23
N VAL A 403 19.16 -10.30 -10.19
CA VAL A 403 19.67 -11.65 -10.40
C VAL A 403 20.51 -12.05 -9.20
N HIS A 404 20.19 -13.20 -8.61
CA HIS A 404 20.78 -13.65 -7.36
C HIS A 404 21.72 -14.83 -7.63
N PHE A 405 22.92 -14.72 -7.06
CA PHE A 405 23.98 -15.68 -7.20
C PHE A 405 24.54 -16.09 -5.83
N ALA A 406 24.74 -17.38 -5.65
CA ALA A 406 25.56 -17.96 -4.59
C ALA A 406 26.28 -19.19 -5.18
N GLU A 407 27.57 -19.33 -4.89
CA GLU A 407 28.33 -20.52 -5.24
C GLU A 407 27.89 -21.67 -4.33
N VAL A 408 27.31 -22.70 -4.94
CA VAL A 408 26.76 -23.88 -4.25
C VAL A 408 27.64 -25.11 -4.41
N GLU A 409 28.60 -25.10 -5.35
CA GLU A 409 29.57 -26.19 -5.51
C GLU A 409 30.86 -25.85 -4.74
N ILE A 410 31.48 -26.84 -4.10
CA ILE A 410 32.78 -26.66 -3.46
C ILE A 410 33.85 -26.69 -4.55
N LEU A 411 34.53 -25.55 -4.74
CA LEU A 411 35.55 -25.40 -5.77
C LEU A 411 36.93 -25.83 -5.25
N ASN A 412 37.64 -26.62 -6.05
CA ASN A 412 39.06 -26.90 -5.83
C ASN A 412 39.91 -25.64 -6.07
N SER A 413 41.14 -25.60 -5.55
CA SER A 413 42.04 -24.45 -5.68
C SER A 413 42.40 -24.07 -7.13
N ASN A 414 42.23 -24.98 -8.08
CA ASN A 414 42.44 -24.78 -9.51
C ASN A 414 41.14 -24.52 -10.29
N GLN A 415 39.98 -24.52 -9.64
CA GLN A 415 38.69 -24.32 -10.27
C GLN A 415 38.22 -22.88 -10.07
N ILE A 416 37.81 -22.25 -11.17
CA ILE A 416 37.34 -20.87 -11.20
C ILE A 416 36.01 -20.83 -11.93
N ARG A 417 34.97 -20.29 -11.29
CA ARG A 417 33.73 -19.90 -11.97
C ARG A 417 33.73 -18.41 -12.21
N GLU A 418 33.74 -18.02 -13.47
CA GLU A 418 33.70 -16.62 -13.90
C GLU A 418 32.87 -16.52 -15.18
N PHE A 419 31.94 -15.57 -15.22
CA PHE A 419 31.04 -15.40 -16.35
C PHE A 419 30.66 -13.94 -16.59
N ASN A 420 30.22 -13.68 -17.82
CA ASN A 420 29.65 -12.41 -18.26
C ASN A 420 28.14 -12.56 -18.47
N ILE A 421 27.39 -11.53 -18.12
CA ILE A 421 25.94 -11.44 -18.24
C ILE A 421 25.61 -10.44 -19.33
N TYR A 422 24.80 -10.87 -20.29
CA TYR A 422 24.37 -10.07 -21.43
C TYR A 422 22.86 -9.93 -21.47
N LEU A 423 22.40 -8.80 -21.97
CA LEU A 423 21.01 -8.54 -22.27
C LEU A 423 20.90 -8.02 -23.70
N ASN A 424 20.20 -8.75 -24.57
CA ASN A 424 20.10 -8.43 -26.00
C ASN A 424 21.48 -8.19 -26.67
N GLU A 425 22.45 -9.05 -26.36
CA GLU A 425 23.86 -8.99 -26.80
C GLU A 425 24.72 -7.90 -26.14
N ASP A 426 24.13 -6.94 -25.43
CA ASP A 426 24.88 -5.92 -24.68
C ASP A 426 25.39 -6.49 -23.37
N LEU A 427 26.67 -6.23 -23.05
CA LEU A 427 27.27 -6.63 -21.78
C LEU A 427 26.63 -5.83 -20.64
N LEU A 428 25.86 -6.53 -19.79
CA LEU A 428 25.19 -5.95 -18.64
C LEU A 428 26.07 -5.96 -17.40
N TYR A 429 26.73 -7.09 -17.11
CA TYR A 429 27.66 -7.26 -16.00
C TYR A 429 28.77 -8.23 -16.38
N GLY A 430 29.99 -7.99 -15.89
CA GLY A 430 31.07 -8.96 -15.97
C GLY A 430 32.46 -8.32 -16.07
N PRO A 431 33.53 -9.11 -15.84
CA PRO A 431 33.50 -10.49 -15.38
C PRO A 431 33.01 -10.62 -13.93
N PHE A 432 32.20 -11.64 -13.66
CA PHE A 432 31.61 -11.90 -12.35
C PHE A 432 31.92 -13.32 -11.88
N SER A 433 32.37 -13.43 -10.62
CA SER A 433 32.59 -14.70 -9.93
C SER A 433 31.72 -14.74 -8.66
N PRO A 434 30.79 -15.71 -8.55
CA PRO A 434 29.98 -15.85 -7.35
C PRO A 434 30.84 -16.30 -6.16
N SER A 435 30.44 -15.87 -4.97
CA SER A 435 30.97 -16.37 -3.70
C SER A 435 29.92 -17.24 -3.00
N THR A 436 30.28 -17.90 -1.90
CA THR A 436 29.30 -18.63 -1.06
C THR A 436 28.28 -17.70 -0.41
N ASN A 437 28.53 -16.39 -0.35
CA ASN A 437 27.58 -15.40 0.12
C ASN A 437 26.65 -14.96 -1.02
N THR A 438 25.36 -14.81 -0.70
CA THR A 438 24.37 -14.32 -1.64
C THR A 438 24.74 -12.94 -2.16
N THR A 439 24.89 -12.83 -3.47
CA THR A 439 25.13 -11.57 -4.18
C THR A 439 23.96 -11.31 -5.11
N THR A 440 23.40 -10.10 -5.04
CA THR A 440 22.37 -9.64 -5.97
C THR A 440 22.98 -8.64 -6.95
N LEU A 441 22.83 -8.91 -8.24
CA LEU A 441 23.14 -7.96 -9.31
C LEU A 441 21.84 -7.30 -9.79
N GLN A 442 21.85 -5.98 -9.92
CA GLN A 442 20.70 -5.18 -10.33
C GLN A 442 21.12 -4.11 -11.34
N ASN A 443 20.35 -3.93 -12.42
CA ASN A 443 20.57 -2.86 -13.39
C ASN A 443 20.43 -1.46 -12.78
N ILE A 444 21.35 -0.55 -13.12
CA ILE A 444 21.36 0.84 -12.60
C ILE A 444 20.18 1.66 -13.12
N SER A 445 19.73 1.40 -14.35
CA SER A 445 18.65 2.15 -15.00
C SER A 445 17.63 1.20 -15.64
N PRO A 446 16.32 1.51 -15.59
CA PRO A 446 15.30 0.62 -16.14
C PRO A 446 15.54 0.32 -17.62
N ILE A 447 15.58 -0.96 -17.98
CA ILE A 447 15.79 -1.41 -19.35
C ILE A 447 14.49 -1.23 -20.14
N THR A 448 14.55 -0.71 -21.38
CA THR A 448 13.36 -0.47 -22.21
C THR A 448 13.69 -0.52 -23.70
N GLY A 449 12.68 -0.41 -24.57
CA GLY A 449 12.85 -0.24 -26.01
C GLY A 449 12.79 -1.51 -26.86
N PHE A 450 12.61 -2.70 -26.24
CA PHE A 450 12.58 -3.98 -26.96
C PHE A 450 11.25 -4.70 -26.80
N SER A 451 10.81 -5.39 -27.87
CA SER A 451 9.66 -6.29 -27.85
C SER A 451 10.00 -7.70 -27.33
N ARG A 452 11.29 -8.04 -27.35
CA ARG A 452 11.83 -9.30 -26.83
C ARG A 452 13.15 -9.02 -26.15
N TYR A 453 13.30 -9.57 -24.95
CA TYR A 453 14.52 -9.55 -24.18
C TYR A 453 15.13 -10.94 -24.15
N THR A 454 16.44 -11.00 -24.36
CA THR A 454 17.23 -12.23 -24.29
C THR A 454 18.33 -12.00 -23.27
N PHE A 455 18.23 -12.69 -22.14
CA PHE A 455 19.20 -12.67 -21.06
C PHE A 455 20.12 -13.88 -21.20
N LYS A 456 21.43 -13.64 -21.27
CA LYS A 456 22.44 -14.69 -21.44
C LYS A 456 23.51 -14.60 -20.37
N ILE A 457 23.94 -15.75 -19.86
CA ILE A 457 25.13 -15.86 -19.00
C ILE A 457 26.14 -16.75 -19.71
N ASN A 458 27.30 -16.20 -20.05
CA ASN A 458 28.35 -16.89 -20.80
C ASN A 458 29.60 -17.06 -19.93
N GLN A 459 30.19 -18.25 -19.95
CA GLN A 459 31.49 -18.54 -19.36
C GLN A 459 32.58 -17.61 -19.93
N THR A 460 33.50 -17.10 -19.10
CA THR A 460 34.69 -16.39 -19.59
C THR A 460 35.80 -17.37 -19.98
N LEU A 461 36.81 -16.88 -20.71
CA LEU A 461 37.99 -17.68 -21.07
C LEU A 461 38.82 -18.10 -19.86
N ASN A 462 38.74 -17.37 -18.74
CA ASN A 462 39.48 -17.68 -17.51
C ASN A 462 38.78 -18.73 -16.65
N SER A 463 37.50 -19.01 -16.91
CA SER A 463 36.72 -19.91 -16.07
C SER A 463 36.91 -21.37 -16.48
N THR A 464 37.05 -22.24 -15.49
CA THR A 464 37.11 -23.69 -15.69
C THR A 464 35.75 -24.38 -15.50
N LEU A 465 34.74 -23.64 -15.03
CA LEU A 465 33.42 -24.15 -14.70
C LEU A 465 32.31 -23.41 -15.46
N PRO A 466 31.20 -24.08 -15.81
CA PRO A 466 30.06 -23.41 -16.43
C PRO A 466 29.48 -22.29 -15.54
N PRO A 467 28.74 -21.33 -16.10
CA PRO A 467 27.97 -20.40 -15.29
C PRO A 467 26.89 -21.11 -14.45
N LEU A 468 26.40 -20.45 -13.41
CA LEU A 468 25.24 -20.88 -12.64
C LEU A 468 24.32 -19.69 -12.34
N ILE A 469 23.07 -19.97 -11.99
CA ILE A 469 22.09 -18.97 -11.53
C ILE A 469 21.18 -19.61 -10.47
N ASN A 470 20.94 -18.89 -9.37
CA ASN A 470 20.11 -19.38 -8.26
C ASN A 470 18.69 -18.85 -8.37
N ALA A 471 18.53 -17.55 -8.59
CA ALA A 471 17.20 -16.93 -8.66
C ALA A 471 17.22 -15.64 -9.49
N MET A 472 16.02 -15.21 -9.91
CA MET A 472 15.84 -13.96 -10.66
C MET A 472 14.48 -13.34 -10.32
N GLU A 473 14.47 -12.02 -10.14
CA GLU A 473 13.26 -11.22 -10.00
C GLU A 473 13.23 -10.17 -11.12
N LEU A 474 12.10 -10.08 -11.83
CA LEU A 474 11.89 -9.15 -12.91
C LEU A 474 10.66 -8.31 -12.62
N TYR A 475 10.85 -6.99 -12.61
CA TYR A 475 9.81 -6.02 -12.30
C TYR A 475 9.60 -5.04 -13.44
N ARG A 476 8.34 -4.68 -13.69
CA ARG A 476 7.95 -3.54 -14.52
C ARG A 476 7.85 -2.30 -13.65
N VAL A 477 8.45 -1.20 -14.11
CA VAL A 477 8.30 0.11 -13.47
C VAL A 477 6.91 0.65 -13.75
N LYS A 478 6.18 0.96 -12.69
CA LYS A 478 4.89 1.66 -12.71
C LYS A 478 5.03 3.02 -12.02
N GLN A 479 4.54 4.06 -12.70
CA GLN A 479 4.49 5.41 -12.16
C GLN A 479 3.04 5.76 -11.85
N PHE A 480 2.78 6.04 -10.59
CA PHE A 480 1.50 6.54 -10.10
C PHE A 480 1.67 8.04 -9.90
N LEU A 481 0.96 8.82 -10.74
CA LEU A 481 1.17 10.26 -10.86
C LEU A 481 0.07 11.04 -10.13
N GLN A 482 -1.07 10.41 -9.84
CA GLN A 482 -2.17 11.09 -9.20
C GLN A 482 -1.92 11.21 -7.70
N ARG A 483 -1.99 12.45 -7.20
CA ARG A 483 -1.95 12.71 -5.76
C ARG A 483 -3.34 12.56 -5.17
N GLN A 484 -3.46 11.72 -4.16
CA GLN A 484 -4.67 11.49 -3.37
C GLN A 484 -5.27 12.80 -2.83
N THR A 485 -6.55 12.72 -2.48
CA THR A 485 -7.22 13.77 -1.70
C THR A 485 -6.41 14.03 -0.43
N GLU A 486 -6.33 15.30 -0.01
CA GLU A 486 -5.64 15.68 1.22
C GLU A 486 -6.11 14.84 2.41
N ASP A 487 -5.17 14.31 3.20
CA ASP A 487 -5.44 13.32 4.25
C ASP A 487 -6.51 13.84 5.24
N GLN A 488 -6.45 15.14 5.58
CA GLN A 488 -7.42 15.78 6.48
C GLN A 488 -8.83 15.83 5.89
N ASP A 489 -8.96 16.17 4.61
CA ASP A 489 -10.25 16.26 3.93
C ASP A 489 -10.85 14.84 3.75
N ALA A 490 -10.01 13.87 3.38
CA ALA A 490 -10.40 12.47 3.29
C ALA A 490 -10.88 11.91 4.64
N ALA A 491 -10.11 12.12 5.71
CA ALA A 491 -10.50 11.67 7.05
C ALA A 491 -11.80 12.34 7.53
N ALA A 492 -11.99 13.64 7.26
CA ALA A 492 -13.20 14.36 7.59
C ALA A 492 -14.43 13.78 6.89
N ILE A 493 -14.35 13.53 5.58
CA ILE A 493 -15.50 13.00 4.83
C ILE A 493 -15.80 11.54 5.18
N TRP A 494 -14.79 10.73 5.47
CA TRP A 494 -14.98 9.38 6.02
C TRP A 494 -15.67 9.41 7.39
N SER A 495 -15.30 10.35 8.25
CA SER A 495 -15.98 10.54 9.54
C SER A 495 -17.44 10.95 9.33
N ILE A 496 -17.72 11.92 8.46
CA ILE A 496 -19.10 12.36 8.14
C ILE A 496 -19.91 11.18 7.59
N LYS A 497 -19.34 10.41 6.66
CA LYS A 497 -19.93 9.20 6.12
C LYS A 497 -20.34 8.23 7.22
N SER A 498 -19.41 7.92 8.12
CA SER A 498 -19.63 7.00 9.23
C SER A 498 -20.66 7.52 10.22
N THR A 499 -20.63 8.81 10.57
CA THR A 499 -21.53 9.43 11.54
C THR A 499 -22.99 9.35 11.10
N TYR A 500 -23.25 9.59 9.81
CA TYR A 500 -24.61 9.61 9.28
C TYR A 500 -25.01 8.33 8.54
N GLY A 501 -24.15 7.30 8.51
CA GLY A 501 -24.43 6.04 7.82
C GLY A 501 -24.67 6.19 6.32
N LEU A 502 -23.97 7.13 5.66
CA LEU A 502 -24.22 7.47 4.26
C LEU A 502 -23.80 6.33 3.32
N LYS A 503 -24.73 5.93 2.45
CA LYS A 503 -24.53 4.94 1.40
C LYS A 503 -24.75 5.59 0.03
N ARG A 504 -23.66 5.83 -0.69
CA ARG A 504 -23.59 6.43 -2.02
C ARG A 504 -22.47 5.75 -2.81
N ASN A 505 -22.03 6.30 -3.93
CA ASN A 505 -20.79 5.91 -4.62
C ASN A 505 -19.49 6.22 -3.82
N TRP A 506 -19.58 6.45 -2.51
CA TRP A 506 -18.52 6.94 -1.64
C TRP A 506 -17.50 5.86 -1.31
N GLN A 507 -16.78 5.34 -2.31
CA GLN A 507 -15.77 4.30 -2.13
C GLN A 507 -14.42 4.74 -2.70
N GLY A 508 -13.33 4.35 -2.02
CA GLY A 508 -11.97 4.71 -2.41
C GLY A 508 -11.61 6.15 -2.04
N ASP A 509 -10.83 6.81 -2.91
CA ASP A 509 -10.46 8.21 -2.73
C ASP A 509 -11.64 9.15 -3.09
N PRO A 510 -11.96 10.17 -2.26
CA PRO A 510 -13.13 11.02 -2.47
C PRO A 510 -13.12 11.88 -3.74
N CYS A 511 -11.98 12.44 -4.10
CA CYS A 511 -11.88 13.40 -5.21
C CYS A 511 -11.29 12.80 -6.49
N ILE A 512 -10.53 11.70 -6.39
CA ILE A 512 -9.79 11.15 -7.54
C ILE A 512 -9.93 9.62 -7.75
N PRO A 513 -9.83 9.16 -9.02
CA PRO A 513 -9.77 9.96 -10.23
C PRO A 513 -11.11 10.67 -10.48
N ARG A 514 -11.09 11.78 -11.23
CA ARG A 514 -12.29 12.64 -11.42
C ARG A 514 -13.50 11.89 -11.98
N ALA A 515 -13.27 10.82 -12.74
CA ALA A 515 -14.32 9.97 -13.29
C ALA A 515 -15.16 9.26 -12.21
N PHE A 516 -14.64 9.16 -10.98
CA PHE A 516 -15.26 8.49 -9.85
C PHE A 516 -15.35 9.40 -8.62
N LEU A 517 -15.48 10.71 -8.85
CA LEU A 517 -15.74 11.70 -7.81
C LEU A 517 -16.97 11.30 -7.00
N TRP A 518 -16.86 11.36 -5.68
CA TRP A 518 -17.97 11.04 -4.79
C TRP A 518 -19.15 11.99 -4.99
N ASP A 519 -20.35 11.43 -5.03
CA ASP A 519 -21.59 12.15 -5.29
C ASP A 519 -21.84 13.20 -4.20
N GLY A 520 -22.06 14.43 -4.65
CA GLY A 520 -22.24 15.59 -3.78
C GLY A 520 -20.94 16.31 -3.40
N LEU A 521 -19.76 15.79 -3.74
CA LEU A 521 -18.50 16.52 -3.58
C LEU A 521 -18.19 17.41 -4.78
N GLY A 522 -17.64 18.57 -4.49
CA GLY A 522 -16.87 19.36 -5.44
C GLY A 522 -15.44 19.51 -4.91
N CYS A 523 -14.46 19.20 -5.74
CA CYS A 523 -13.05 19.26 -5.37
C CYS A 523 -12.28 20.27 -6.23
N SER A 524 -11.26 20.87 -5.63
CA SER A 524 -10.25 21.65 -6.34
C SER A 524 -9.14 20.73 -6.85
N TYR A 525 -8.57 21.07 -8.00
CA TYR A 525 -7.51 20.29 -8.64
C TYR A 525 -6.35 21.20 -9.06
N GLY A 526 -5.26 21.16 -8.29
CA GLY A 526 -4.00 21.79 -8.65
C GLY A 526 -3.09 20.81 -9.39
N ALA A 527 -2.35 21.28 -10.40
CA ALA A 527 -1.41 20.43 -11.15
C ALA A 527 -0.26 19.86 -10.29
N ALA A 528 0.00 20.44 -9.11
CA ALA A 528 1.08 20.05 -8.20
C ALA A 528 0.63 19.80 -6.75
N GLU A 529 -0.66 19.95 -6.45
CA GLU A 529 -1.20 19.92 -5.08
C GLU A 529 -2.19 18.76 -4.92
N ALA A 530 -2.35 18.28 -3.68
CA ALA A 530 -3.38 17.30 -3.35
C ALA A 530 -4.77 17.90 -3.59
N SER A 531 -5.74 17.07 -3.96
CA SER A 531 -7.11 17.54 -4.18
C SER A 531 -7.74 17.94 -2.85
N ARG A 532 -8.42 19.10 -2.80
CA ARG A 532 -9.12 19.60 -1.60
C ARG A 532 -10.62 19.65 -1.84
N ILE A 533 -11.43 19.29 -0.84
CA ILE A 533 -12.89 19.39 -0.89
C ILE A 533 -13.30 20.86 -0.70
N ILE A 534 -13.98 21.41 -1.70
CA ILE A 534 -14.44 22.82 -1.72
C ILE A 534 -15.97 22.93 -1.69
N SER A 535 -16.69 21.87 -2.03
CA SER A 535 -18.14 21.85 -1.96
C SER A 535 -18.63 20.49 -1.45
N LEU A 536 -19.65 20.52 -0.60
CA LEU A 536 -20.32 19.31 -0.11
C LEU A 536 -21.83 19.53 -0.10
N ASN A 537 -22.53 18.70 -0.87
CA ASN A 537 -23.98 18.65 -0.93
C ASN A 537 -24.49 17.34 -0.30
N LEU A 538 -25.08 17.49 0.87
CA LEU A 538 -25.81 16.45 1.60
C LEU A 538 -27.27 16.86 1.81
N SER A 539 -27.82 17.70 0.92
CA SER A 539 -29.24 18.00 0.95
C SER A 539 -30.08 16.73 0.78
N SER A 540 -31.24 16.65 1.45
CA SER A 540 -32.17 15.52 1.33
C SER A 540 -31.53 14.14 1.47
N SER A 541 -30.60 14.02 2.42
CA SER A 541 -29.80 12.81 2.66
C SER A 541 -30.21 12.07 3.93
N GLU A 542 -31.38 12.40 4.47
CA GLU A 542 -31.95 11.81 5.69
C GLU A 542 -31.00 11.92 6.90
N LEU A 543 -30.11 12.93 6.90
CA LEU A 543 -29.18 13.13 8.02
C LEU A 543 -29.99 13.37 9.29
N SER A 544 -29.60 12.75 10.40
CA SER A 544 -30.24 12.94 11.70
C SER A 544 -29.20 13.11 12.80
N GLY A 545 -29.63 13.61 13.97
CA GLY A 545 -28.73 14.00 15.06
C GLY A 545 -28.17 15.42 14.88
N GLU A 546 -27.03 15.71 15.49
CA GLU A 546 -26.39 17.03 15.44
C GLU A 546 -25.47 17.19 14.22
N ILE A 547 -25.07 18.43 13.90
CA ILE A 547 -24.02 18.68 12.90
C ILE A 547 -22.67 18.20 13.46
N ALA A 548 -22.07 17.22 12.80
CA ALA A 548 -20.84 16.57 13.25
C ALA A 548 -19.64 17.54 13.26
N THR A 549 -18.80 17.46 14.30
CA THR A 549 -17.58 18.27 14.39
C THR A 549 -16.58 18.00 13.27
N ALA A 550 -16.67 16.85 12.61
CA ALA A 550 -15.85 16.50 11.45
C ALA A 550 -15.97 17.51 10.28
N PHE A 551 -17.10 18.21 10.14
CA PHE A 551 -17.24 19.29 9.14
C PHE A 551 -16.24 20.44 9.37
N ALA A 552 -15.78 20.68 10.61
CA ALA A 552 -14.79 21.70 10.92
C ALA A 552 -13.43 21.45 10.23
N ASN A 553 -13.13 20.19 9.92
CA ASN A 553 -11.86 19.82 9.31
C ASN A 553 -11.81 20.09 7.81
N LEU A 554 -12.95 20.38 7.15
CA LEU A 554 -13.01 20.75 5.73
C LEU A 554 -12.63 22.22 5.53
N THR A 555 -11.39 22.58 5.87
CA THR A 555 -10.91 23.97 5.97
C THR A 555 -10.96 24.76 4.65
N MET A 556 -11.03 24.06 3.51
CA MET A 556 -11.10 24.67 2.18
C MET A 556 -12.54 24.75 1.63
N ILE A 557 -13.55 24.36 2.42
CA ILE A 557 -14.94 24.34 1.97
C ILE A 557 -15.46 25.75 1.71
N GLU A 558 -16.07 25.93 0.54
CA GLU A 558 -16.67 27.17 0.05
C GLU A 558 -18.21 27.07 0.05
N SER A 559 -18.74 25.87 -0.20
CA SER A 559 -20.17 25.62 -0.24
C SER A 559 -20.55 24.37 0.56
N LEU A 560 -21.46 24.53 1.53
CA LEU A 560 -22.00 23.44 2.34
C LEU A 560 -23.52 23.46 2.30
N ASP A 561 -24.12 22.43 1.72
CA ASP A 561 -25.57 22.26 1.70
C ASP A 561 -25.97 21.05 2.56
N LEU A 562 -26.65 21.34 3.68
CA LEU A 562 -27.23 20.36 4.61
C LEU A 562 -28.75 20.47 4.65
N SER A 563 -29.37 21.10 3.65
CA SER A 563 -30.80 21.39 3.68
C SER A 563 -31.69 20.15 3.54
N TYR A 564 -32.93 20.26 4.01
CA TYR A 564 -33.95 19.22 3.91
C TYR A 564 -33.50 17.89 4.54
N ASN A 565 -32.96 17.95 5.75
CA ASN A 565 -32.57 16.80 6.56
C ASN A 565 -33.33 16.80 7.89
N ASN A 566 -33.03 15.85 8.75
CA ASN A 566 -33.60 15.73 10.09
C ASN A 566 -32.57 16.12 11.18
N LEU A 567 -31.68 17.09 10.88
CA LEU A 567 -30.68 17.55 11.83
C LEU A 567 -31.34 18.34 12.95
N THR A 568 -30.81 18.18 14.17
CA THR A 568 -31.31 18.74 15.42
C THR A 568 -30.17 19.35 16.23
N GLY A 569 -30.47 19.86 17.43
CA GLY A 569 -29.48 20.46 18.33
C GLY A 569 -29.11 21.89 17.92
N ASP A 570 -27.91 22.30 18.31
CA ASP A 570 -27.37 23.63 18.05
C ASP A 570 -26.67 23.67 16.68
N VAL A 571 -26.73 24.82 16.01
CA VAL A 571 -25.86 25.08 14.84
C VAL A 571 -24.46 25.41 15.38
N PRO A 572 -23.41 24.62 15.09
CA PRO A 572 -22.11 24.78 15.73
C PRO A 572 -21.38 26.07 15.34
N GLU A 573 -20.67 26.65 16.31
CA GLU A 573 -19.89 27.89 16.13
C GLU A 573 -18.73 27.72 15.12
N PHE A 574 -18.16 26.51 14.98
CA PHE A 574 -17.08 26.26 14.04
C PHE A 574 -17.46 26.58 12.58
N LEU A 575 -18.75 26.58 12.22
CA LEU A 575 -19.19 26.97 10.88
C LEU A 575 -18.86 28.44 10.56
N ALA A 576 -18.80 29.31 11.57
CA ALA A 576 -18.34 30.69 11.42
C ALA A 576 -16.81 30.76 11.19
N GLN A 577 -16.06 29.80 11.75
CA GLN A 577 -14.59 29.73 11.70
C GLN A 577 -14.06 29.17 10.36
N LEU A 578 -14.92 28.62 9.49
CA LEU A 578 -14.53 28.17 8.16
C LEU A 578 -14.31 29.38 7.23
N ASP A 579 -13.08 29.90 7.15
CA ASP A 579 -12.72 31.15 6.46
C ASP A 579 -13.21 31.25 4.99
N ARG A 580 -13.19 30.12 4.29
CA ARG A 580 -13.56 30.02 2.88
C ARG A 580 -15.06 29.83 2.65
N LEU A 581 -15.84 29.52 3.68
CA LEU A 581 -17.26 29.25 3.53
C LEU A 581 -17.99 30.51 3.02
N ARG A 582 -18.66 30.35 1.87
CA ARG A 582 -19.45 31.39 1.19
C ARG A 582 -20.91 31.02 1.07
N ILE A 583 -21.24 29.73 1.03
CA ILE A 583 -22.63 29.26 0.92
C ILE A 583 -22.88 28.25 2.03
N LEU A 584 -23.87 28.52 2.88
CA LEU A 584 -24.33 27.60 3.91
C LEU A 584 -25.85 27.49 3.85
N ASN A 585 -26.35 26.29 3.52
CA ASN A 585 -27.78 26.02 3.45
C ASN A 585 -28.19 25.01 4.53
N LEU A 586 -28.98 25.47 5.48
CA LEU A 586 -29.49 24.71 6.64
C LEU A 586 -31.02 24.60 6.64
N ARG A 587 -31.70 25.09 5.60
CA ARG A 587 -33.17 25.07 5.49
C ARG A 587 -33.74 23.65 5.63
N GLY A 588 -34.95 23.48 6.15
CA GLY A 588 -35.60 22.16 6.19
C GLY A 588 -34.93 21.22 7.19
N ASN A 589 -34.54 21.73 8.35
CA ASN A 589 -33.99 20.98 9.48
C ASN A 589 -34.70 21.39 10.77
N ASN A 590 -34.45 20.67 11.86
CA ASN A 590 -35.14 20.80 13.14
C ASN A 590 -34.27 21.46 14.22
N PHE A 591 -33.53 22.52 13.85
CA PHE A 591 -32.75 23.33 14.80
C PHE A 591 -33.70 24.17 15.66
N THR A 592 -33.59 24.03 16.99
CA THR A 592 -34.49 24.72 17.95
C THR A 592 -33.82 25.90 18.65
N ARG A 593 -32.51 26.04 18.46
CA ARG A 593 -31.66 26.95 19.22
C ARG A 593 -31.22 28.13 18.36
N PRO A 594 -30.97 29.31 18.97
CA PRO A 594 -30.51 30.48 18.23
C PRO A 594 -29.21 30.20 17.49
N LEU A 595 -29.06 30.83 16.31
CA LEU A 595 -27.82 30.76 15.55
C LEU A 595 -26.66 31.44 16.30
N PRO A 596 -25.42 30.92 16.20
CA PRO A 596 -24.24 31.58 16.78
C PRO A 596 -24.10 33.03 16.30
N ALA A 597 -23.76 33.94 17.22
CA ALA A 597 -23.62 35.36 16.92
C ALA A 597 -22.55 35.62 15.84
N GLU A 598 -21.45 34.88 15.87
CA GLU A 598 -20.37 34.97 14.87
C GLU A 598 -20.85 34.57 13.46
N LEU A 599 -21.69 33.53 13.37
CA LEU A 599 -22.25 33.07 12.10
C LEU A 599 -23.23 34.11 11.53
N LEU A 600 -24.06 34.70 12.39
CA LEU A 600 -24.96 35.79 12.01
C LEU A 600 -24.19 37.03 11.55
N ALA A 601 -23.13 37.42 12.25
CA ALA A 601 -22.28 38.54 11.85
C ALA A 601 -21.62 38.28 10.48
N LYS A 602 -21.11 37.07 10.24
CA LYS A 602 -20.50 36.68 8.95
C LYS A 602 -21.52 36.68 7.79
N SER A 603 -22.80 36.42 8.08
CA SER A 603 -23.88 36.50 7.11
C SER A 603 -24.33 37.93 6.81
N LYS A 604 -24.43 38.79 7.83
CA LYS A 604 -24.88 40.19 7.67
C LYS A 604 -23.80 41.09 7.06
N ASP A 605 -22.59 41.00 7.59
CA ASP A 605 -21.49 41.93 7.31
C ASP A 605 -20.38 41.30 6.46
N GLY A 606 -20.45 39.98 6.25
CA GLY A 606 -19.45 39.20 5.53
C GLY A 606 -19.98 38.59 4.22
N PRO A 607 -19.17 37.73 3.58
CA PRO A 607 -19.47 37.16 2.27
C PRO A 607 -20.30 35.86 2.33
N LEU A 608 -20.84 35.49 3.51
CA LEU A 608 -21.57 34.24 3.70
C LEU A 608 -23.04 34.39 3.30
N LEU A 609 -23.48 33.58 2.34
CA LEU A 609 -24.88 33.37 2.01
C LEU A 609 -25.46 32.26 2.89
N LEU A 610 -26.16 32.66 3.96
CA LEU A 610 -26.83 31.75 4.90
C LEU A 610 -28.31 31.57 4.53
N SER A 611 -28.75 30.32 4.38
CA SER A 611 -30.16 29.95 4.22
C SER A 611 -30.63 29.10 5.40
N ILE A 612 -31.67 29.53 6.10
CA ILE A 612 -32.35 28.80 7.20
C ILE A 612 -33.87 28.88 6.99
N GLU A 613 -34.62 27.94 7.57
CA GLU A 613 -36.09 28.05 7.59
C GLU A 613 -36.50 29.39 8.20
N SER A 614 -37.31 30.17 7.49
CA SER A 614 -38.05 31.25 8.15
C SER A 614 -39.08 30.57 9.04
N ILE A 615 -38.99 30.76 10.36
CA ILE A 615 -40.13 30.48 11.24
C ILE A 615 -41.26 31.36 10.71
N SER A 616 -42.22 30.77 10.00
CA SER A 616 -43.42 31.47 9.58
C SER A 616 -44.24 31.71 10.83
N ASP A 617 -44.46 32.99 11.17
CA ASP A 617 -45.34 33.47 12.24
C ASP A 617 -46.84 33.15 12.01
N ASP A 618 -47.18 32.13 11.23
CA ASP A 618 -48.56 31.87 10.80
C ASP A 618 -49.34 30.83 11.62
N ASP A 619 -48.82 30.40 12.77
CA ASP A 619 -49.54 29.46 13.67
C ASP A 619 -50.01 30.09 15.00
N LYS A 620 -50.16 31.42 15.06
CA LYS A 620 -50.82 32.10 16.18
C LYS A 620 -51.95 33.00 15.71
N ASN A 621 -53.07 32.39 15.36
CA ASN A 621 -54.37 33.07 15.41
C ASN A 621 -55.46 32.14 15.92
N GLU A 622 -55.31 31.70 17.18
CA GLU A 622 -56.45 31.53 18.09
C GLU A 622 -55.96 31.90 19.50
N ASP A 623 -55.97 33.20 19.82
CA ASP A 623 -55.93 33.67 21.20
C ASP A 623 -57.18 34.51 21.49
N LYS A 624 -57.95 34.06 22.49
CA LYS A 624 -58.60 34.97 23.42
C LYS A 624 -57.94 34.82 24.79
N ASN A 625 -57.44 35.96 25.24
CA ASN A 625 -57.29 36.45 26.61
C ASN A 625 -55.92 36.35 27.30
N ASP A 626 -55.48 37.58 27.63
CA ASP A 626 -54.91 38.03 28.89
C ASP A 626 -53.41 37.82 29.19
N ASP A 627 -52.71 38.95 28.98
CA ASP A 627 -51.92 39.71 29.96
C ASP A 627 -50.47 39.28 30.28
N LYS A 628 -49.58 40.26 30.01
CA LYS A 628 -48.27 40.60 30.61
C LYS A 628 -47.00 39.82 30.23
N ASN A 629 -46.13 40.57 29.53
CA ASN A 629 -44.66 40.62 29.59
C ASN A 629 -43.87 39.34 29.91
N GLU A 630 -43.14 38.85 28.90
CA GLU A 630 -41.69 38.61 29.01
C GLU A 630 -41.03 38.46 27.62
N ASP A 631 -39.75 38.79 27.60
CA ASP A 631 -38.84 39.16 26.51
C ASP A 631 -38.86 38.25 25.25
N LYS A 632 -39.20 38.80 24.09
CA LYS A 632 -39.06 38.15 22.78
C LYS A 632 -38.19 38.99 21.85
N SER A 633 -36.93 38.58 21.75
CA SER A 633 -35.99 39.04 20.72
C SER A 633 -35.57 37.85 19.87
N LEU A 634 -36.42 37.46 18.91
CA LEU A 634 -35.98 36.74 17.72
C LEU A 634 -35.94 37.76 16.57
N CYS A 635 -34.73 38.04 16.10
CA CYS A 635 -34.39 38.88 14.94
C CYS A 635 -34.83 40.36 15.00
N PRO A 636 -33.89 41.32 15.11
CA PRO A 636 -34.17 42.72 14.79
C PRO A 636 -34.59 42.84 13.32
N GLU A 637 -35.74 43.48 13.09
CA GLU A 637 -36.36 43.71 11.79
C GLU A 637 -35.32 44.20 10.75
N GLY A 638 -35.26 43.51 9.61
CA GLY A 638 -34.42 43.87 8.46
C GLY A 638 -33.31 42.88 8.07
N SER A 639 -33.11 41.79 8.82
CA SER A 639 -31.99 40.85 8.59
C SER A 639 -32.27 39.64 7.69
N CYS A 640 -33.50 39.46 7.20
CA CYS A 640 -33.85 38.41 6.24
C CYS A 640 -34.33 39.05 4.94
N ARG A 641 -33.50 39.00 3.88
CA ARG A 641 -33.96 39.37 2.53
C ARG A 641 -34.91 38.29 2.02
N ILE A 642 -36.19 38.62 1.96
CA ILE A 642 -37.23 37.82 1.30
C ILE A 642 -36.98 37.88 -0.21
N ASN A 643 -36.49 36.81 -0.81
CA ASN A 643 -36.52 36.66 -2.26
C ASN A 643 -37.86 36.03 -2.67
N LYS A 644 -38.82 36.86 -3.06
CA LYS A 644 -40.02 36.40 -3.79
C LYS A 644 -39.64 36.14 -5.24
N GLY A 645 -39.77 34.88 -5.66
CA GLY A 645 -39.84 34.48 -7.06
C GLY A 645 -38.51 34.15 -7.70
N ILE A 646 -38.11 32.87 -7.61
CA ILE A 646 -37.16 32.27 -8.54
C ILE A 646 -37.94 31.22 -9.35
N LYS A 647 -38.18 31.53 -10.64
CA LYS A 647 -38.52 30.51 -11.65
C LYS A 647 -37.34 29.52 -11.75
N PRO A 648 -37.57 28.25 -12.11
CA PRO A 648 -36.51 27.22 -12.08
C PRO A 648 -35.30 27.67 -12.91
N PHE A 649 -34.15 27.81 -12.25
CA PHE A 649 -32.90 28.15 -12.94
C PHE A 649 -32.34 26.90 -13.64
N GLN A 650 -32.13 27.05 -14.94
CA GLN A 650 -31.26 26.19 -15.73
C GLN A 650 -29.89 26.10 -15.08
N VAL A 651 -29.36 24.88 -15.05
CA VAL A 651 -27.95 24.57 -14.83
C VAL A 651 -27.11 25.46 -15.75
N ILE A 652 -26.34 26.38 -15.16
CA ILE A 652 -25.26 27.06 -15.88
C ILE A 652 -24.11 26.07 -15.97
N ALA A 653 -24.01 25.38 -17.10
CA ALA A 653 -22.74 24.79 -17.51
C ALA A 653 -21.75 25.94 -17.68
N VAL A 654 -20.68 25.94 -16.89
CA VAL A 654 -19.57 26.87 -17.09
C VAL A 654 -18.73 26.33 -18.24
N ASP A 655 -19.06 26.76 -19.46
CA ASP A 655 -18.14 26.71 -20.59
C ASP A 655 -17.05 27.76 -20.39
N VAL A 656 -15.86 27.33 -19.98
CA VAL A 656 -14.66 28.18 -20.06
C VAL A 656 -14.08 28.04 -21.46
N LEU A 657 -14.61 28.83 -22.40
CA LEU A 657 -13.90 29.20 -23.62
C LEU A 657 -12.95 30.36 -23.29
N ALA A 658 -11.67 30.05 -23.09
CA ALA A 658 -10.60 31.04 -23.17
C ALA A 658 -10.03 31.04 -24.60
N SER A 659 -10.35 32.09 -25.36
CA SER A 659 -9.64 32.52 -26.56
C SER A 659 -9.77 34.05 -26.60
N ASN A 660 -8.77 34.89 -26.87
CA ASN A 660 -7.46 34.73 -27.48
C ASN A 660 -6.56 35.89 -27.01
N SER A 661 -5.26 35.65 -26.94
CA SER A 661 -4.28 36.59 -27.52
C SER A 661 -3.31 35.79 -28.38
N ARG A 662 -3.47 35.98 -29.70
CA ARG A 662 -2.68 35.44 -30.80
C ARG A 662 -1.37 36.22 -30.96
N LEU A 663 -0.30 35.50 -31.30
CA LEU A 663 0.81 35.81 -32.24
C LEU A 663 1.81 34.63 -32.05
N ALA A 664 2.17 33.75 -32.98
CA ALA A 664 1.97 33.51 -34.43
C ALA A 664 2.19 31.97 -34.64
N ALA A 665 1.37 31.17 -35.32
CA ALA A 665 1.06 31.01 -36.75
C ALA A 665 2.12 30.29 -37.61
N LEU A 666 1.64 29.31 -38.42
CA LEU A 666 2.22 28.45 -39.50
C LEU A 666 2.66 27.03 -39.05
N GLU A 667 2.18 25.87 -39.55
CA GLU A 667 1.39 25.39 -40.73
C GLU A 667 0.55 24.16 -40.26
N VAL A 668 -0.76 23.96 -40.47
CA VAL A 668 -1.64 23.72 -41.64
C VAL A 668 -1.44 22.37 -42.40
N SER A 669 -2.41 21.47 -42.17
CA SER A 669 -3.12 20.58 -43.12
C SER A 669 -2.52 19.25 -43.57
N THR A 670 -3.23 18.16 -43.25
CA THR A 670 -3.92 17.19 -44.15
C THR A 670 -4.29 15.95 -43.29
N VAL A 671 -5.43 15.25 -43.35
CA VAL A 671 -6.70 15.21 -44.09
C VAL A 671 -7.63 14.34 -43.23
N TRP A 672 -8.82 14.84 -42.86
CA TRP A 672 -9.96 14.02 -42.41
C TRP A 672 -11.16 14.47 -43.23
N ASN A 673 -11.58 13.65 -44.21
CA ASN A 673 -12.89 13.74 -44.86
C ASN A 673 -13.15 12.53 -45.78
N LYS A 674 -13.92 11.57 -45.27
CA LYS A 674 -14.73 10.52 -45.92
C LYS A 674 -15.14 9.56 -44.80
N HIS A 675 -16.38 9.19 -44.52
CA HIS A 675 -17.68 9.41 -45.14
C HIS A 675 -18.72 9.16 -44.03
N VAL A 676 -19.66 10.09 -43.83
CA VAL A 676 -20.98 9.82 -43.24
C VAL A 676 -22.01 10.40 -44.19
N LYS A 677 -22.73 9.53 -44.90
CA LYS A 677 -24.07 9.74 -45.48
C LYS A 677 -24.56 8.44 -46.13
N SER A 678 -25.58 7.83 -45.51
CA SER A 678 -26.53 6.80 -45.99
C SER A 678 -26.87 5.91 -44.77
N ALA A 679 -28.09 5.77 -44.26
CA ALA A 679 -29.40 6.13 -44.77
C ALA A 679 -30.41 6.23 -43.60
N GLU A 680 -31.33 7.18 -43.70
CA GLU A 680 -32.70 7.02 -43.23
C GLU A 680 -33.46 6.22 -44.31
N SER A 681 -33.98 5.05 -43.94
CA SER A 681 -35.17 4.38 -44.51
C SER A 681 -35.61 3.27 -43.57
#